data_AF-A0A3B0QVV7-F1
#
_entry.id   AF-A0A3B0QVV7-F1
#
_cell.length_a   1.000
_cell.length_b   1.000
_cell.length_c   1.000
_cell.angle_alpha   90.00
_cell.angle_beta   90.00
_cell.angle_gamma   90.00
#
_symmetry.space_group_name_H-M   'P 1'
#
loop_
_entity.id
_entity.type
_entity.pdbx_description
1 polymer ?
#
loop_
_entity_poly.entity_id
_entity_poly.type
_entity_poly.pdbx_seq_one_letter_code
_entity_poly.pdbx_strand_id
1 'polypeptide(L)'
;MKRRDFLKYIGAGVVGSGVGLGIPQMIKRPGAKLIPYLIPPKDMIPGVPSWYASVCRQCGAGCGILVKVLEGRAKKVEGNPLHPVNKGGLCARGQSGLQALYNPDRITGPLKRTGERGSGRYKEISWDEAIKTVADKLKGLGDEGDADKLWLISSSERGHLGKLAGEFMAAYGSKNHIEYNLFQNKNLKYAGGVTVGTEDVPFYDIENTKYLLSFGADFASTWLSPVGLSHGYGQMRQGGGKASKRGKLVQVEPRMSLTGANADKWVPARPGSEAILALAIAREIVVRGYYHGGNISGWKTLLAPYKLSAASKATDVAPETISHIARDLAKTTPSLVIGGDSLSSYNDGISGQVAVNILNHLAGNIGRKGGVVLNPERLLKAGRRAALKNQKMSRFIDAASGGSAKALIIDNTNPVFTMPKASKVEQAIRNVPFVASFATFIDESSAMADIILPANTFYEDWGDDFTEPGVGKGVATIMQPAVAPVFKTKARGDIYIEVAKAHGGKLADKLNHGTFAKYLNKSWKKLYKSNKAMANSALTFTDFWNRLLENGGWWDKRTPQARSKSVSVASVRNYLPKAAASFGGDKSGYPLNLVVYPTTGMYDGRGANSPWLQEFPDTMTAVVWGSWVEINPKTAAKLKIKEGDTVSVSTPEGSIELPAHIYAAIRPDTIAIPIGQGHTQYGRIAKDRGANPLEILPFIEDKKSGEIALNTTRASLSRKGRAKKGSDDSLVRAAANNFEYGRDYTKIISPAKFAKIGKEDV
;
A
#
# COMPACT_ATOMS: atom_id res chain seq x y z
N MET A 1 -34.99 12.28 27.23
CA MET A 1 -35.62 12.63 28.52
C MET A 1 -34.97 13.90 29.03
N LYS A 2 -35.73 14.92 29.47
CA LYS A 2 -35.15 16.19 29.97
C LYS A 2 -34.72 16.02 31.44
N ARG A 3 -33.60 16.65 31.83
CA ARG A 3 -32.97 16.53 33.17
C ARG A 3 -33.91 16.79 34.35
N ARG A 4 -34.92 17.65 34.13
CA ARG A 4 -35.94 18.01 35.13
C ARG A 4 -36.92 16.87 35.43
N ASP A 5 -37.19 16.01 34.45
CA ASP A 5 -38.11 14.87 34.62
C ASP A 5 -37.40 13.73 35.37
N PHE A 6 -36.11 13.52 35.09
CA PHE A 6 -35.27 12.55 35.80
C PHE A 6 -35.19 12.81 37.32
N LEU A 7 -35.07 14.08 37.73
CA LEU A 7 -34.99 14.46 39.14
C LEU A 7 -36.33 14.30 39.89
N LYS A 8 -37.47 14.43 39.21
CA LYS A 8 -38.79 14.16 39.81
C LYS A 8 -38.98 12.68 40.16
N TYR A 9 -38.38 11.76 39.40
CA TYR A 9 -38.52 10.32 39.63
C TYR A 9 -37.60 9.78 40.74
N ILE A 10 -36.43 10.40 40.96
CA ILE A 10 -35.55 10.05 42.09
C ILE A 10 -36.19 10.48 43.43
N GLY A 11 -36.91 11.62 43.44
CA GLY A 11 -37.59 12.12 44.64
C GLY A 11 -38.75 11.24 45.14
N ALA A 12 -39.25 10.30 44.31
CA ALA A 12 -40.41 9.46 44.64
C ALA A 12 -40.04 8.01 45.02
N GLY A 13 -38.75 7.66 45.15
CA GLY A 13 -38.29 6.26 45.21
C GLY A 13 -37.51 5.89 46.47
N VAL A 14 -38.07 6.10 47.65
CA VAL A 14 -37.70 5.31 48.84
C VAL A 14 -38.85 4.32 49.07
N VAL A 15 -38.51 3.04 49.22
CA VAL A 15 -39.33 1.84 49.54
C VAL A 15 -39.43 0.81 48.39
N GLY A 16 -38.65 -0.26 48.56
CA GLY A 16 -39.14 -1.65 48.53
C GLY A 16 -39.41 -2.31 47.18
N SER A 17 -38.40 -3.04 46.68
CA SER A 17 -38.48 -4.41 46.11
C SER A 17 -39.41 -4.74 44.92
N GLY A 18 -40.27 -3.83 44.43
CA GLY A 18 -41.17 -4.09 43.29
C GLY A 18 -40.70 -3.57 41.93
N VAL A 19 -39.72 -2.66 41.90
CA VAL A 19 -39.34 -1.93 40.67
C VAL A 19 -38.40 -2.71 39.76
N GLY A 20 -37.71 -3.74 40.27
CA GLY A 20 -36.81 -4.59 39.46
C GLY A 20 -37.53 -5.32 38.30
N LEU A 21 -38.82 -5.61 38.45
CA LEU A 21 -39.66 -6.23 37.42
C LEU A 21 -40.40 -5.22 36.52
N GLY A 22 -40.47 -3.94 36.92
CA GLY A 22 -41.10 -2.86 36.15
C GLY A 22 -40.14 -2.10 35.21
N ILE A 23 -38.84 -2.13 35.50
CA ILE A 23 -37.80 -1.51 34.66
C ILE A 23 -37.79 -2.06 33.21
N PRO A 24 -37.97 -3.36 32.95
CA PRO A 24 -38.07 -3.88 31.57
C PRO A 24 -39.28 -3.33 30.80
N GLN A 25 -40.40 -3.02 31.49
CA GLN A 25 -41.58 -2.42 30.85
C GLN A 25 -41.40 -0.92 30.61
N MET A 26 -40.66 -0.21 31.46
CA MET A 26 -40.35 1.22 31.29
C MET A 26 -39.23 1.51 30.28
N ILE A 27 -38.38 0.52 29.96
CA ILE A 27 -37.33 0.61 28.93
C ILE A 27 -37.81 0.16 27.54
N LYS A 28 -39.02 -0.43 27.41
CA LYS A 28 -39.63 -0.67 26.10
C LYS A 28 -39.87 0.68 25.42
N ARG A 29 -38.96 1.06 24.51
CA ARG A 29 -39.27 2.07 23.49
C ARG A 29 -40.56 1.61 22.81
N PRO A 30 -41.66 2.40 22.85
CA PRO A 30 -42.90 2.02 22.20
C PRO A 30 -42.60 1.65 20.74
N GLY A 31 -42.96 0.42 20.33
CA GLY A 31 -42.73 -0.08 18.97
C GLY A 31 -41.44 -0.88 18.73
N ALA A 32 -40.55 -1.06 19.70
CA ALA A 32 -39.40 -1.97 19.54
C ALA A 32 -39.88 -3.44 19.46
N LYS A 33 -39.73 -4.06 18.29
CA LYS A 33 -40.09 -5.46 18.04
C LYS A 33 -38.84 -6.34 18.13
N LEU A 34 -38.94 -7.46 18.84
CA LEU A 34 -37.99 -8.55 18.74
C LEU A 34 -38.46 -9.48 17.63
N ILE A 35 -37.69 -9.54 16.54
CA ILE A 35 -38.02 -10.38 15.38
C ILE A 35 -37.04 -11.55 15.39
N PRO A 36 -37.47 -12.77 15.79
CA PRO A 36 -36.61 -13.94 15.72
C PRO A 36 -36.39 -14.38 14.27
N TYR A 37 -35.35 -15.17 14.05
CA TYR A 37 -35.19 -15.87 12.77
C TYR A 37 -36.35 -16.84 12.57
N LEU A 38 -36.91 -16.87 11.36
CA LEU A 38 -37.92 -17.87 10.99
C LEU A 38 -37.34 -19.29 11.07
N ILE A 39 -36.11 -19.44 10.57
CA ILE A 39 -35.31 -20.66 10.67
C ILE A 39 -33.91 -20.23 11.13
N PRO A 40 -33.52 -20.49 12.39
CA PRO A 40 -32.21 -20.10 12.88
C PRO A 40 -31.10 -20.94 12.21
N PRO A 41 -29.99 -20.32 11.79
CA PRO A 41 -28.80 -21.06 11.37
C PRO A 41 -28.29 -21.93 12.53
N LYS A 42 -27.82 -23.15 12.23
CA LYS A 42 -27.30 -24.08 13.26
C LYS A 42 -26.09 -23.52 14.00
N ASP A 43 -25.30 -22.69 13.34
CA ASP A 43 -24.00 -22.20 13.84
C ASP A 43 -24.10 -20.76 14.40
N MET A 44 -25.31 -20.30 14.75
CA MET A 44 -25.52 -18.93 15.23
C MET A 44 -26.37 -18.92 16.51
N ILE A 45 -25.81 -18.33 17.56
CA ILE A 45 -26.50 -18.06 18.82
C ILE A 45 -26.67 -16.54 18.94
N PRO A 46 -27.90 -16.00 18.98
CA PRO A 46 -28.12 -14.56 19.14
C PRO A 46 -27.37 -13.98 20.36
N GLY A 47 -26.72 -12.85 20.17
CA GLY A 47 -25.88 -12.21 21.19
C GLY A 47 -24.46 -12.77 21.33
N VAL A 48 -24.16 -13.93 20.74
CA VAL A 48 -22.82 -14.52 20.73
C VAL A 48 -22.17 -14.29 19.36
N PRO A 49 -21.01 -13.62 19.30
CA PRO A 49 -20.35 -13.35 18.02
C PRO A 49 -19.65 -14.59 17.46
N SER A 50 -19.73 -14.76 16.15
CA SER A 50 -18.89 -15.68 15.38
C SER A 50 -17.70 -14.95 14.78
N TRP A 51 -16.58 -15.63 14.56
CA TRP A 51 -15.37 -15.06 13.96
C TRP A 51 -14.99 -15.80 12.70
N TYR A 52 -14.82 -15.07 11.60
CA TYR A 52 -14.45 -15.63 10.30
C TYR A 52 -13.05 -15.17 9.89
N ALA A 53 -12.21 -16.11 9.48
CA ALA A 53 -10.88 -15.80 8.99
C ALA A 53 -10.91 -15.38 7.51
N SER A 54 -10.29 -14.25 7.18
CA SER A 54 -10.29 -13.70 5.81
C SER A 54 -9.01 -12.91 5.53
N VAL A 55 -8.99 -12.14 4.44
CA VAL A 55 -7.83 -11.35 3.99
C VAL A 55 -8.17 -9.86 3.93
N CYS A 56 -7.29 -9.02 4.47
CA CYS A 56 -7.35 -7.59 4.28
C CYS A 56 -6.82 -7.20 2.89
N ARG A 57 -7.66 -6.55 2.07
CA ARG A 57 -7.31 -6.05 0.72
C ARG A 57 -7.10 -4.53 0.66
N GLN A 58 -6.93 -3.88 1.81
CA GLN A 58 -6.74 -2.43 1.89
C GLN A 58 -5.35 -1.96 1.41
N CYS A 59 -4.37 -2.85 1.27
CA CYS A 59 -3.07 -2.55 0.65
C CYS A 59 -2.43 -3.85 0.12
N GLY A 60 -1.23 -3.75 -0.44
CA GLY A 60 -0.49 -4.88 -0.98
C GLY A 60 0.00 -5.91 0.05
N ALA A 61 -0.11 -5.67 1.36
CA ALA A 61 0.51 -6.50 2.39
C ALA A 61 -0.12 -7.89 2.59
N GLY A 62 -1.40 -8.09 2.24
CA GLY A 62 -2.07 -9.40 2.38
C GLY A 62 -2.19 -9.90 3.83
N CYS A 63 -2.52 -9.01 4.77
CA CYS A 63 -2.69 -9.40 6.19
C CYS A 63 -3.92 -10.32 6.37
N GLY A 64 -3.76 -11.38 7.16
CA GLY A 64 -4.88 -12.22 7.59
C GLY A 64 -5.69 -11.54 8.68
N ILE A 65 -7.00 -11.59 8.58
CA ILE A 65 -7.93 -10.92 9.50
C ILE A 65 -8.93 -11.90 10.10
N LEU A 66 -9.47 -11.55 11.26
CA LEU A 66 -10.64 -12.17 11.87
C LEU A 66 -11.77 -11.14 11.87
N VAL A 67 -12.90 -11.49 11.27
CA VAL A 67 -14.07 -10.63 11.19
C VAL A 67 -15.09 -11.10 12.22
N LYS A 68 -15.37 -10.25 13.20
CA LYS A 68 -16.41 -10.47 14.21
C LYS A 68 -17.77 -10.23 13.57
N VAL A 69 -18.60 -11.26 13.53
CA VAL A 69 -19.94 -11.23 12.96
C VAL A 69 -20.96 -11.46 14.08
N LEU A 70 -21.94 -10.57 14.16
CA LEU A 70 -23.06 -10.65 15.11
C LEU A 70 -24.36 -10.65 14.30
N GLU A 71 -25.17 -11.70 14.42
CA GLU A 71 -26.42 -11.92 13.66
C GLU A 71 -26.26 -11.65 12.15
N GLY A 72 -25.18 -12.18 11.55
CA GLY A 72 -24.89 -12.04 10.11
C GLY A 72 -24.34 -10.68 9.67
N ARG A 73 -24.02 -9.78 10.61
CA ARG A 73 -23.40 -8.46 10.33
C ARG A 73 -21.98 -8.39 10.87
N ALA A 74 -21.04 -7.96 10.04
CA ALA A 74 -19.67 -7.67 10.48
C ALA A 74 -19.65 -6.43 11.40
N LYS A 75 -19.03 -6.55 12.57
CA LYS A 75 -19.01 -5.50 13.61
C LYS A 75 -17.63 -5.00 13.95
N LYS A 76 -16.62 -5.89 13.88
CA LYS A 76 -15.22 -5.56 14.16
C LYS A 76 -14.31 -6.43 13.31
N VAL A 77 -13.13 -5.93 13.02
CA VAL A 77 -12.06 -6.68 12.37
C VAL A 77 -10.85 -6.64 13.27
N GLU A 78 -10.17 -7.77 13.41
CA GLU A 78 -8.88 -7.88 14.09
C GLU A 78 -7.88 -8.58 13.19
N GLY A 79 -6.59 -8.49 13.51
CA GLY A 79 -5.60 -9.34 12.86
C GLY A 79 -5.76 -10.78 13.29
N ASN A 80 -5.54 -11.72 12.38
CA ASN A 80 -5.50 -13.14 12.71
C ASN A 80 -4.17 -13.50 13.42
N PRO A 81 -4.20 -13.95 14.70
CA PRO A 81 -2.99 -14.31 15.44
C PRO A 81 -2.17 -15.43 14.79
N LEU A 82 -2.83 -16.32 14.05
CA LEU A 82 -2.17 -17.43 13.36
C LEU A 82 -1.45 -16.98 12.09
N HIS A 83 -1.87 -15.86 11.49
CA HIS A 83 -1.40 -15.45 10.19
C HIS A 83 0.05 -14.94 10.26
N PRO A 84 1.00 -15.53 9.50
CA PRO A 84 2.43 -15.28 9.67
C PRO A 84 2.88 -13.82 9.44
N VAL A 85 2.13 -13.06 8.65
CA VAL A 85 2.50 -11.69 8.24
C VAL A 85 2.29 -10.69 9.36
N ASN A 86 1.13 -10.73 10.01
CA ASN A 86 0.69 -9.70 10.95
C ASN A 86 0.55 -10.19 12.38
N LYS A 87 0.58 -11.51 12.63
CA LYS A 87 0.62 -12.13 13.97
C LYS A 87 -0.39 -11.50 14.95
N GLY A 88 -1.62 -11.27 14.48
CA GLY A 88 -2.70 -10.67 15.29
C GLY A 88 -2.84 -9.14 15.20
N GLY A 89 -1.82 -8.43 14.70
CA GLY A 89 -1.89 -6.98 14.49
C GLY A 89 -2.72 -6.58 13.27
N LEU A 90 -3.27 -5.36 13.27
CA LEU A 90 -3.96 -4.78 12.12
C LEU A 90 -3.79 -3.25 12.11
N CYS A 91 -3.48 -2.68 10.95
CA CYS A 91 -3.31 -1.23 10.81
C CYS A 91 -4.64 -0.48 10.76
N ALA A 92 -4.59 0.85 10.88
CA ALA A 92 -5.77 1.73 10.83
C ALA A 92 -6.64 1.49 9.57
N ARG A 93 -6.02 1.31 8.40
CA ARG A 93 -6.74 1.00 7.14
C ARG A 93 -7.48 -0.34 7.21
N GLY A 94 -6.85 -1.36 7.80
CA GLY A 94 -7.49 -2.66 7.98
C GLY A 94 -8.67 -2.60 8.94
N GLN A 95 -8.54 -1.82 10.02
CA GLN A 95 -9.60 -1.58 11.00
C GLN A 95 -10.78 -0.79 10.41
N SER A 96 -10.50 0.21 9.57
CA SER A 96 -11.53 1.02 8.91
C SER A 96 -12.24 0.33 7.74
N GLY A 97 -11.79 -0.86 7.33
CA GLY A 97 -12.37 -1.55 6.17
C GLY A 97 -13.88 -1.79 6.27
N LEU A 98 -14.44 -1.92 7.47
CA LEU A 98 -15.89 -2.02 7.67
C LEU A 98 -16.66 -0.79 7.21
N GLN A 99 -16.04 0.40 7.23
CA GLN A 99 -16.66 1.59 6.69
C GLN A 99 -16.86 1.48 5.20
N ALA A 100 -15.96 0.83 4.46
CA ALA A 100 -16.16 0.57 3.03
C ALA A 100 -17.38 -0.34 2.82
N LEU A 101 -17.49 -1.44 3.58
CA LEU A 101 -18.62 -2.40 3.50
C LEU A 101 -19.99 -1.70 3.66
N TYR A 102 -20.10 -0.82 4.66
CA TYR A 102 -21.35 -0.13 5.01
C TYR A 102 -21.41 1.32 4.49
N ASN A 103 -20.53 1.70 3.56
CA ASN A 103 -20.52 3.07 3.04
C ASN A 103 -21.81 3.31 2.21
N PRO A 104 -22.56 4.39 2.46
CA PRO A 104 -23.79 4.69 1.74
C PRO A 104 -23.57 5.08 0.27
N ASP A 105 -22.35 5.42 -0.13
CA ASP A 105 -21.98 5.80 -1.50
C ASP A 105 -21.50 4.61 -2.34
N ARG A 106 -21.61 3.38 -1.82
CA ARG A 106 -21.37 2.17 -2.60
C ARG A 106 -22.39 2.05 -3.73
N ILE A 107 -21.92 1.52 -4.86
CA ILE A 107 -22.79 1.22 -6.00
C ILE A 107 -23.69 0.04 -5.63
N THR A 108 -25.01 0.24 -5.71
CA THR A 108 -26.01 -0.72 -5.23
C THR A 108 -26.50 -1.71 -6.30
N GLY A 109 -26.29 -1.39 -7.57
CA GLY A 109 -26.70 -2.16 -8.75
C GLY A 109 -25.97 -1.69 -10.02
N PRO A 110 -26.04 -2.44 -11.13
CA PRO A 110 -25.36 -2.08 -12.38
C PRO A 110 -25.79 -0.72 -12.92
N LEU A 111 -24.84 0.03 -13.47
CA LEU A 111 -25.05 1.41 -13.91
C LEU A 111 -24.70 1.59 -15.39
N LYS A 112 -25.51 2.37 -16.10
CA LYS A 112 -25.28 2.80 -17.49
C LYS A 112 -25.16 4.31 -17.57
N ARG A 113 -24.11 4.80 -18.24
CA ARG A 113 -23.83 6.23 -18.37
C ARG A 113 -24.97 6.94 -19.10
N THR A 114 -25.39 8.08 -18.56
CA THR A 114 -26.43 8.95 -19.17
C THR A 114 -25.92 10.35 -19.47
N GLY A 115 -24.82 10.78 -18.86
CA GLY A 115 -24.17 12.07 -19.11
C GLY A 115 -22.88 11.95 -19.92
N GLU A 116 -22.16 13.08 -20.01
CA GLU A 116 -20.81 13.11 -20.58
C GLU A 116 -19.87 12.20 -19.79
N ARG A 117 -18.88 11.63 -20.48
CA ARG A 117 -17.87 10.76 -19.86
C ARG A 117 -17.11 11.55 -18.79
N GLY A 118 -16.97 10.99 -17.59
CA GLY A 118 -16.36 11.66 -16.43
C GLY A 118 -17.34 12.46 -15.56
N SER A 119 -18.57 12.70 -16.00
CA SER A 119 -19.55 13.48 -15.23
C SER A 119 -20.09 12.77 -13.98
N GLY A 120 -19.91 11.44 -13.88
CA GLY A 120 -20.47 10.63 -12.79
C GLY A 120 -22.00 10.42 -12.89
N ARG A 121 -22.64 10.77 -14.01
CA ARG A 121 -24.09 10.62 -14.20
C ARG A 121 -24.48 9.29 -14.84
N TYR A 122 -25.25 8.50 -14.09
CA TYR A 122 -25.66 7.15 -14.45
C TYR A 122 -27.15 6.90 -14.17
N LYS A 123 -27.70 5.88 -14.82
CA LYS A 123 -28.97 5.24 -14.45
C LYS A 123 -28.73 3.77 -14.08
N GLU A 124 -29.49 3.25 -13.12
CA GLU A 124 -29.46 1.82 -12.79
C GLU A 124 -30.08 1.00 -13.93
N ILE A 125 -29.48 -0.15 -14.22
CA ILE A 125 -29.95 -1.15 -15.19
C ILE A 125 -29.90 -2.55 -14.56
N SER A 126 -30.54 -3.53 -15.20
CA SER A 126 -30.47 -4.91 -14.72
C SER A 126 -29.08 -5.53 -14.95
N TRP A 127 -28.74 -6.56 -14.17
CA TRP A 127 -27.52 -7.33 -14.38
C TRP A 127 -27.48 -7.97 -15.77
N ASP A 128 -28.61 -8.49 -16.24
CA ASP A 128 -28.69 -9.12 -17.56
C ASP A 128 -28.44 -8.10 -18.68
N GLU A 129 -29.00 -6.88 -18.60
CA GLU A 129 -28.70 -5.81 -19.56
C GLU A 129 -27.21 -5.42 -19.50
N ALA A 130 -26.65 -5.29 -18.31
CA ALA A 130 -25.26 -4.84 -18.13
C ALA A 130 -24.26 -5.86 -18.68
N ILE A 131 -24.41 -7.14 -18.31
CA ILE A 131 -23.55 -8.23 -18.78
C ILE A 131 -23.69 -8.40 -20.30
N LYS A 132 -24.92 -8.40 -20.82
CA LYS A 132 -25.17 -8.50 -22.26
C LYS A 132 -24.53 -7.34 -23.02
N THR A 133 -24.65 -6.12 -22.51
CA THR A 133 -24.05 -4.93 -23.15
C THR A 133 -22.53 -5.06 -23.26
N VAL A 134 -21.85 -5.50 -22.19
CA VAL A 134 -20.40 -5.72 -22.23
C VAL A 134 -20.05 -6.86 -23.18
N ALA A 135 -20.74 -7.99 -23.07
CA ALA A 135 -20.49 -9.17 -23.93
C ALA A 135 -20.69 -8.87 -25.42
N ASP A 136 -21.76 -8.17 -25.80
CA ASP A 136 -22.04 -7.80 -27.19
C ASP A 136 -20.97 -6.86 -27.74
N LYS A 137 -20.50 -5.89 -26.93
CA LYS A 137 -19.42 -4.98 -27.34
C LYS A 137 -18.11 -5.71 -27.55
N LEU A 138 -17.77 -6.66 -26.68
CA LEU A 138 -16.58 -7.49 -26.84
C LEU A 138 -16.71 -8.45 -28.03
N LYS A 139 -17.91 -8.99 -28.28
CA LYS A 139 -18.16 -9.86 -29.43
C LYS A 139 -17.99 -9.10 -30.74
N GLY A 140 -18.62 -7.93 -30.88
CA GLY A 140 -18.47 -7.09 -32.07
C GLY A 140 -17.01 -6.72 -32.35
N LEU A 141 -16.23 -6.42 -31.30
CA LEU A 141 -14.80 -6.16 -31.43
C LEU A 141 -14.02 -7.38 -31.94
N GLY A 142 -14.38 -8.59 -31.48
CA GLY A 142 -13.79 -9.83 -31.97
C GLY A 142 -14.16 -10.15 -33.42
N ASP A 143 -15.43 -9.95 -33.78
CA ASP A 143 -15.96 -10.17 -35.13
C ASP A 143 -15.32 -9.21 -36.16
N GLU A 144 -14.92 -8.01 -35.74
CA GLU A 144 -14.13 -7.05 -36.54
C GLU A 144 -12.64 -7.43 -36.71
N GLY A 145 -12.18 -8.53 -36.10
CA GLY A 145 -10.76 -8.93 -36.10
C GLY A 145 -9.89 -8.13 -35.14
N ASP A 146 -10.50 -7.35 -34.24
CA ASP A 146 -9.84 -6.37 -33.38
C ASP A 146 -9.74 -6.84 -31.90
N ALA A 147 -9.71 -8.15 -31.69
CA ALA A 147 -9.64 -8.74 -30.35
C ALA A 147 -8.42 -8.26 -29.54
N ASP A 148 -7.30 -7.93 -30.18
CA ASP A 148 -6.11 -7.40 -29.50
C ASP A 148 -6.26 -5.93 -29.07
N LYS A 149 -7.29 -5.22 -29.54
CA LYS A 149 -7.61 -3.83 -29.14
C LYS A 149 -8.44 -3.74 -27.85
N LEU A 150 -8.74 -4.86 -27.20
CA LEU A 150 -9.26 -4.90 -25.83
C LEU A 150 -8.11 -4.70 -24.83
N TRP A 151 -8.26 -3.73 -23.95
CA TRP A 151 -7.35 -3.50 -22.83
C TRP A 151 -8.02 -3.82 -21.50
N LEU A 152 -7.26 -4.40 -20.57
CA LEU A 152 -7.63 -4.58 -19.18
C LEU A 152 -6.62 -3.83 -18.31
N ILE A 153 -7.10 -2.90 -17.49
CA ILE A 153 -6.31 -2.23 -16.47
C ILE A 153 -6.90 -2.62 -15.13
N SER A 154 -6.20 -3.47 -14.38
CA SER A 154 -6.67 -3.97 -13.09
C SER A 154 -5.78 -3.47 -11.96
N SER A 155 -6.29 -3.51 -10.73
CA SER A 155 -5.43 -3.49 -9.54
C SER A 155 -4.42 -4.66 -9.60
N SER A 156 -3.33 -4.60 -8.84
CA SER A 156 -2.43 -5.76 -8.66
C SER A 156 -3.11 -6.88 -7.90
N GLU A 157 -3.85 -7.71 -8.62
CA GLU A 157 -4.47 -8.92 -8.09
C GLU A 157 -3.45 -10.05 -8.01
N ARG A 158 -3.48 -10.77 -6.89
CA ARG A 158 -2.72 -12.00 -6.70
C ARG A 158 -3.68 -13.18 -6.65
N GLY A 159 -3.12 -14.37 -6.52
CA GLY A 159 -3.90 -15.59 -6.38
C GLY A 159 -4.75 -15.91 -7.61
N HIS A 160 -5.89 -16.53 -7.38
CA HIS A 160 -6.72 -17.08 -8.44
C HIS A 160 -7.55 -16.03 -9.17
N LEU A 161 -7.80 -14.87 -8.57
CA LEU A 161 -8.48 -13.77 -9.27
C LEU A 161 -7.60 -13.18 -10.37
N GLY A 162 -6.34 -12.86 -10.06
CA GLY A 162 -5.38 -12.38 -11.06
C GLY A 162 -5.12 -13.43 -12.16
N LYS A 163 -5.11 -14.71 -11.79
CA LYS A 163 -5.02 -15.82 -12.75
C LYS A 163 -6.24 -15.87 -13.68
N LEU A 164 -7.45 -15.77 -13.15
CA LEU A 164 -8.70 -15.78 -13.92
C LEU A 164 -8.77 -14.59 -14.89
N ALA A 165 -8.37 -13.39 -14.45
CA ALA A 165 -8.31 -12.21 -15.31
C ALA A 165 -7.34 -12.40 -16.50
N GLY A 166 -6.17 -13.00 -16.25
CA GLY A 166 -5.24 -13.38 -17.31
C GLY A 166 -5.80 -14.47 -18.25
N GLU A 167 -6.50 -15.48 -17.71
CA GLU A 167 -7.19 -16.52 -18.48
C GLU A 167 -8.30 -15.92 -19.37
N PHE A 168 -9.05 -14.93 -18.86
CA PHE A 168 -10.07 -14.18 -19.61
C PHE A 168 -9.46 -13.48 -20.83
N MET A 169 -8.41 -12.66 -20.61
CA MET A 169 -7.76 -11.90 -21.68
C MET A 169 -7.14 -12.83 -22.74
N ALA A 170 -6.44 -13.89 -22.29
CA ALA A 170 -5.82 -14.85 -23.20
C ALA A 170 -6.85 -15.67 -24.00
N ALA A 171 -7.99 -16.03 -23.40
CA ALA A 171 -9.07 -16.75 -24.07
C ALA A 171 -9.80 -15.87 -25.09
N TYR A 172 -9.99 -14.59 -24.78
CA TYR A 172 -10.55 -13.59 -25.69
C TYR A 172 -9.62 -13.32 -26.88
N GLY A 173 -8.30 -13.30 -26.66
CA GLY A 173 -7.29 -13.08 -27.71
C GLY A 173 -6.44 -11.83 -27.53
N SER A 174 -6.58 -11.11 -26.40
CA SER A 174 -5.77 -9.93 -26.10
C SER A 174 -4.63 -10.23 -25.12
N LYS A 175 -3.48 -9.60 -25.35
CA LYS A 175 -2.32 -9.61 -24.43
C LYS A 175 -2.18 -8.30 -23.65
N ASN A 176 -3.13 -7.37 -23.82
CA ASN A 176 -3.07 -6.01 -23.29
C ASN A 176 -3.70 -5.93 -21.89
N HIS A 177 -3.09 -6.64 -20.95
CA HIS A 177 -3.43 -6.59 -19.53
C HIS A 177 -2.33 -5.85 -18.76
N ILE A 178 -2.68 -4.76 -18.08
CA ILE A 178 -1.80 -3.99 -17.19
C ILE A 178 -2.35 -4.07 -15.76
N GLU A 179 -1.52 -4.51 -14.83
CA GLU A 179 -1.73 -4.32 -13.40
C GLU A 179 -1.19 -2.94 -13.01
N TYR A 180 -2.06 -2.08 -12.47
CA TYR A 180 -1.69 -0.74 -12.02
C TYR A 180 -2.25 -0.41 -10.63
N ASN A 181 -1.34 0.02 -9.76
CA ASN A 181 -1.55 0.74 -8.52
C ASN A 181 -0.35 1.72 -8.41
N LEU A 182 -0.48 2.81 -7.65
CA LEU A 182 0.62 3.76 -7.51
C LEU A 182 1.88 3.13 -6.89
N PHE A 183 1.71 2.30 -5.85
CA PHE A 183 2.80 1.63 -5.15
C PHE A 183 2.82 0.14 -5.47
N GLN A 184 3.69 -0.27 -6.40
CA GLN A 184 3.81 -1.66 -6.86
C GLN A 184 5.21 -2.26 -6.65
N ASN A 185 6.17 -1.44 -6.22
CA ASN A 185 7.55 -1.83 -5.96
C ASN A 185 8.23 -2.43 -7.21
N LYS A 186 7.95 -1.90 -8.40
CA LYS A 186 8.44 -2.47 -9.67
C LYS A 186 9.96 -2.31 -9.81
N ASN A 187 10.54 -1.19 -9.37
CA ASN A 187 11.98 -0.95 -9.32
C ASN A 187 12.67 -1.90 -8.34
N LEU A 188 12.07 -2.13 -7.17
CA LEU A 188 12.57 -3.08 -6.17
C LEU A 188 12.62 -4.51 -6.74
N LYS A 189 11.53 -4.95 -7.39
CA LYS A 189 11.43 -6.26 -8.05
C LYS A 189 12.45 -6.40 -9.17
N TYR A 190 12.53 -5.41 -10.05
CA TYR A 190 13.50 -5.41 -11.17
C TYR A 190 14.94 -5.48 -10.66
N ALA A 191 15.30 -4.70 -9.64
CA ALA A 191 16.62 -4.73 -9.03
C ALA A 191 16.94 -6.11 -8.43
N GLY A 192 15.97 -6.77 -7.79
CA GLY A 192 16.09 -8.17 -7.34
C GLY A 192 16.46 -9.12 -8.48
N GLY A 193 15.80 -8.97 -9.64
CA GLY A 193 16.08 -9.76 -10.85
C GLY A 193 17.51 -9.56 -11.34
N VAL A 194 18.00 -8.32 -11.35
CA VAL A 194 19.37 -7.97 -11.75
C VAL A 194 20.42 -8.50 -10.76
N THR A 195 20.16 -8.43 -9.45
CA THR A 195 21.20 -8.67 -8.44
C THR A 195 21.21 -10.09 -7.87
N VAL A 196 20.04 -10.63 -7.54
CA VAL A 196 19.90 -11.95 -6.87
C VAL A 196 19.17 -12.98 -7.73
N GLY A 197 18.73 -12.59 -8.93
CA GLY A 197 18.17 -13.47 -9.95
C GLY A 197 16.69 -13.80 -9.79
N THR A 198 15.95 -13.03 -8.98
CA THR A 198 14.48 -13.15 -8.86
C THR A 198 13.81 -11.79 -8.76
N GLU A 199 12.69 -11.62 -9.46
CA GLU A 199 11.83 -10.43 -9.38
C GLU A 199 10.77 -10.52 -8.26
N ASP A 200 10.91 -11.47 -7.34
CA ASP A 200 10.14 -11.53 -6.09
C ASP A 200 10.70 -10.51 -5.09
N VAL A 201 9.80 -9.85 -4.35
CA VAL A 201 10.24 -9.04 -3.20
C VAL A 201 10.79 -9.99 -2.12
N PRO A 202 12.05 -9.82 -1.66
CA PRO A 202 12.61 -10.67 -0.61
C PRO A 202 11.98 -10.39 0.76
N PHE A 203 12.18 -11.30 1.70
CA PHE A 203 11.86 -11.05 3.10
C PHE A 203 13.02 -10.32 3.79
N TYR A 204 12.69 -9.21 4.44
CA TYR A 204 13.62 -8.41 5.23
C TYR A 204 13.48 -8.80 6.71
N ASP A 205 14.43 -9.58 7.24
CA ASP A 205 14.35 -10.16 8.58
C ASP A 205 14.76 -9.15 9.68
N ILE A 206 14.01 -8.05 9.80
CA ILE A 206 14.25 -6.97 10.78
C ILE A 206 14.27 -7.52 12.20
N GLU A 207 13.40 -8.49 12.52
CA GLU A 207 13.26 -9.12 13.84
C GLU A 207 14.61 -9.60 14.40
N ASN A 208 15.48 -10.14 13.55
CA ASN A 208 16.76 -10.72 13.95
C ASN A 208 17.98 -9.83 13.61
N THR A 209 17.74 -8.59 13.19
CA THR A 209 18.78 -7.61 12.85
C THR A 209 19.31 -6.89 14.10
N LYS A 210 20.61 -6.63 14.19
CA LYS A 210 21.20 -5.77 15.24
C LYS A 210 21.54 -4.37 14.75
N TYR A 211 21.81 -4.20 13.45
CA TYR A 211 22.02 -2.91 12.83
C TYR A 211 21.22 -2.80 11.52
N LEU A 212 20.20 -1.95 11.52
CA LEU A 212 19.34 -1.69 10.37
C LEU A 212 19.71 -0.33 9.76
N LEU A 213 20.14 -0.35 8.50
CA LEU A 213 20.32 0.85 7.68
C LEU A 213 19.18 0.92 6.66
N SER A 214 18.40 1.98 6.70
CA SER A 214 17.21 2.11 5.88
C SER A 214 17.28 3.36 5.02
N PHE A 215 17.05 3.21 3.72
CA PHE A 215 17.02 4.29 2.73
C PHE A 215 15.58 4.51 2.26
N GLY A 216 14.92 5.55 2.78
CA GLY A 216 13.59 5.96 2.31
C GLY A 216 12.51 4.88 2.44
N ALA A 217 12.71 3.91 3.33
CA ALA A 217 11.73 2.86 3.62
C ALA A 217 10.94 3.23 4.87
N ASP A 218 9.70 3.69 4.69
CA ASP A 218 8.80 3.99 5.79
C ASP A 218 7.99 2.75 6.20
N PHE A 219 8.71 1.73 6.71
CA PHE A 219 8.12 0.45 7.10
C PHE A 219 7.18 0.55 8.31
N ALA A 220 7.27 1.62 9.09
CA ALA A 220 6.36 1.87 10.21
C ALA A 220 4.97 2.36 9.74
N SER A 221 4.85 2.84 8.50
CA SER A 221 3.62 3.45 7.98
C SER A 221 3.02 2.70 6.79
N THR A 222 3.72 2.64 5.66
CA THR A 222 3.14 2.23 4.38
C THR A 222 3.96 1.21 3.60
N TRP A 223 5.27 1.11 3.84
CA TRP A 223 6.15 0.33 2.98
C TRP A 223 5.96 -1.19 3.14
N LEU A 224 5.70 -1.87 2.02
CA LEU A 224 5.51 -3.32 1.86
C LEU A 224 4.48 -3.98 2.79
N SER A 225 4.85 -4.22 4.04
CA SER A 225 4.03 -4.88 5.06
C SER A 225 4.21 -4.18 6.40
N PRO A 226 3.57 -3.01 6.61
CA PRO A 226 3.90 -2.15 7.72
C PRO A 226 3.65 -2.79 9.09
N VAL A 227 2.59 -3.61 9.22
CA VAL A 227 2.31 -4.33 10.48
C VAL A 227 3.40 -5.37 10.78
N GLY A 228 3.77 -6.19 9.78
CA GLY A 228 4.76 -7.25 9.96
C GLY A 228 6.17 -6.70 10.20
N LEU A 229 6.57 -5.69 9.44
CA LEU A 229 7.88 -5.05 9.59
C LEU A 229 7.97 -4.24 10.88
N SER A 230 6.90 -3.56 11.31
CA SER A 230 6.85 -2.88 12.62
C SER A 230 6.91 -3.87 13.79
N HIS A 231 6.25 -5.02 13.67
CA HIS A 231 6.38 -6.08 14.67
C HIS A 231 7.83 -6.58 14.76
N GLY A 232 8.47 -6.85 13.61
CA GLY A 232 9.88 -7.22 13.55
C GLY A 232 10.78 -6.13 14.16
N TYR A 233 10.51 -4.86 13.87
CA TYR A 233 11.21 -3.75 14.49
C TYR A 233 11.03 -3.74 16.01
N GLY A 234 9.82 -3.89 16.54
CA GLY A 234 9.56 -3.99 17.98
C GLY A 234 10.39 -5.10 18.65
N GLN A 235 10.47 -6.27 18.03
CA GLN A 235 11.30 -7.38 18.51
C GLN A 235 12.81 -7.04 18.48
N MET A 236 13.29 -6.43 17.40
CA MET A 236 14.68 -5.93 17.31
C MET A 236 15.02 -4.94 18.43
N ARG A 237 14.06 -4.11 18.86
CA ARG A 237 14.25 -3.14 19.95
C ARG A 237 14.24 -3.79 21.33
N GLN A 238 13.44 -4.84 21.51
CA GLN A 238 13.33 -5.56 22.77
C GLN A 238 14.38 -6.68 22.94
N GLY A 239 15.21 -6.94 21.92
CA GLY A 239 16.26 -7.95 21.97
C GLY A 239 15.85 -9.36 21.53
N GLY A 240 14.68 -9.51 20.90
CA GLY A 240 14.19 -10.79 20.36
C GLY A 240 13.75 -11.79 21.43
N GLY A 241 13.11 -11.32 22.51
CA GLY A 241 12.57 -12.18 23.59
C GLY A 241 13.62 -12.80 24.53
N LYS A 242 14.91 -12.59 24.26
CA LYS A 242 16.03 -12.85 25.18
C LYS A 242 16.70 -11.51 25.41
N ALA A 243 17.03 -11.14 26.65
CA ALA A 243 17.62 -9.84 27.01
C ALA A 243 19.02 -9.62 26.39
N SER A 244 19.10 -9.54 25.06
CA SER A 244 20.29 -9.29 24.27
C SER A 244 20.13 -7.94 23.57
N LYS A 245 21.26 -7.23 23.44
CA LYS A 245 21.38 -5.81 23.05
C LYS A 245 20.29 -5.31 22.09
N ARG A 246 19.61 -4.22 22.49
CA ARG A 246 18.71 -3.40 21.66
C ARG A 246 19.36 -3.07 20.32
N GLY A 247 18.74 -3.46 19.21
CA GLY A 247 19.24 -3.18 17.86
C GLY A 247 19.28 -1.67 17.56
N LYS A 248 20.09 -1.25 16.57
CA LYS A 248 20.25 0.14 16.13
C LYS A 248 19.62 0.39 14.76
N LEU A 249 18.85 1.46 14.61
CA LEU A 249 18.25 1.90 13.34
C LEU A 249 18.85 3.24 12.90
N VAL A 250 19.37 3.28 11.67
CA VAL A 250 19.76 4.49 10.96
C VAL A 250 18.83 4.67 9.76
N GLN A 251 18.05 5.75 9.74
CA GLN A 251 17.14 6.10 8.66
C GLN A 251 17.73 7.23 7.81
N VAL A 252 17.84 7.00 6.51
CA VAL A 252 18.29 7.97 5.51
C VAL A 252 17.10 8.39 4.67
N GLU A 253 16.72 9.66 4.74
CA GLU A 253 15.62 10.24 3.96
C GLU A 253 15.59 11.77 4.12
N PRO A 254 15.15 12.53 3.11
CA PRO A 254 15.15 14.00 3.16
C PRO A 254 14.08 14.58 4.09
N ARG A 255 12.96 13.87 4.24
CA ARG A 255 11.82 14.18 5.12
C ARG A 255 11.71 13.07 6.15
N MET A 256 11.78 13.39 7.44
CA MET A 256 11.65 12.40 8.49
C MET A 256 10.25 11.79 8.47
N SER A 257 10.20 10.49 8.26
CA SER A 257 9.02 9.64 8.29
C SER A 257 8.73 9.13 9.70
N LEU A 258 7.64 8.36 9.87
CA LEU A 258 7.37 7.68 11.14
C LEU A 258 8.51 6.72 11.50
N THR A 259 9.07 6.05 10.49
CA THR A 259 10.27 5.21 10.67
C THR A 259 11.46 6.04 11.11
N GLY A 260 11.69 7.21 10.51
CA GLY A 260 12.75 8.14 10.90
C GLY A 260 12.60 8.67 12.33
N ALA A 261 11.38 8.99 12.75
CA ALA A 261 11.09 9.43 14.11
C ALA A 261 11.39 8.35 15.18
N ASN A 262 11.28 7.08 14.79
CA ASN A 262 11.60 5.93 15.63
C ASN A 262 13.08 5.49 15.53
N ALA A 263 13.87 6.09 14.65
CA ALA A 263 15.28 5.74 14.43
C ALA A 263 16.19 6.27 15.54
N ASP A 264 17.34 5.63 15.75
CA ASP A 264 18.39 6.16 16.64
C ASP A 264 19.18 7.29 15.97
N LYS A 265 19.22 7.31 14.63
CA LYS A 265 19.81 8.38 13.84
C LYS A 265 19.01 8.59 12.56
N TRP A 266 18.55 9.82 12.37
CA TRP A 266 18.04 10.30 11.08
C TRP A 266 19.16 11.02 10.32
N VAL A 267 19.33 10.69 9.04
CA VAL A 267 20.32 11.28 8.14
C VAL A 267 19.58 11.97 6.98
N PRO A 268 19.45 13.31 7.01
CA PRO A 268 18.74 14.07 6.00
C PRO A 268 19.58 14.25 4.72
N ALA A 269 19.75 13.18 3.95
CA ALA A 269 20.44 13.24 2.65
C ALA A 269 19.67 14.12 1.66
N ARG A 270 20.39 14.79 0.76
CA ARG A 270 19.77 15.54 -0.34
C ARG A 270 18.87 14.62 -1.18
N PRO A 271 17.62 15.01 -1.51
CA PRO A 271 16.75 14.19 -2.35
C PRO A 271 17.44 13.76 -3.66
N GLY A 272 17.31 12.49 -4.02
CA GLY A 272 17.89 11.90 -5.22
C GLY A 272 19.37 11.51 -5.11
N SER A 273 20.01 11.72 -3.97
CA SER A 273 21.44 11.40 -3.76
C SER A 273 21.66 10.09 -2.97
N GLU A 274 20.60 9.45 -2.52
CA GLU A 274 20.62 8.29 -1.63
C GLU A 274 21.37 7.10 -2.24
N ALA A 275 21.28 6.90 -3.57
CA ALA A 275 22.04 5.88 -4.29
C ALA A 275 23.57 6.12 -4.22
N ILE A 276 24.00 7.39 -4.36
CA ILE A 276 25.42 7.77 -4.19
C ILE A 276 25.88 7.50 -2.76
N LEU A 277 25.05 7.85 -1.77
CA LEU A 277 25.37 7.61 -0.36
C LEU A 277 25.55 6.12 -0.08
N ALA A 278 24.65 5.27 -0.59
CA ALA A 278 24.75 3.82 -0.46
C ALA A 278 26.06 3.28 -1.09
N LEU A 279 26.42 3.74 -2.28
CA LEU A 279 27.66 3.32 -2.96
C LEU A 279 28.92 3.86 -2.28
N ALA A 280 28.88 5.03 -1.66
CA ALA A 280 29.98 5.56 -0.87
C ALA A 280 30.22 4.73 0.40
N ILE A 281 29.15 4.30 1.07
CA ILE A 281 29.23 3.35 2.20
C ILE A 281 29.81 2.01 1.72
N ALA A 282 29.37 1.51 0.56
CA ALA A 282 29.88 0.27 -0.03
C ALA A 282 31.38 0.36 -0.33
N ARG A 283 31.81 1.48 -0.93
CA ARG A 283 33.23 1.76 -1.18
C ARG A 283 34.03 1.76 0.11
N GLU A 284 33.53 2.41 1.15
CA GLU A 284 34.22 2.49 2.44
C GLU A 284 34.39 1.11 3.10
N ILE A 285 33.37 0.25 3.02
CA ILE A 285 33.46 -1.16 3.46
C ILE A 285 34.58 -1.89 2.71
N VAL A 286 34.68 -1.70 1.39
CA VAL A 286 35.71 -2.34 0.56
C VAL A 286 37.11 -1.80 0.88
N VAL A 287 37.27 -0.49 0.99
CA VAL A 287 38.56 0.16 1.27
C VAL A 287 39.11 -0.20 2.64
N ARG A 288 38.24 -0.34 3.65
CA ARG A 288 38.63 -0.73 5.01
C ARG A 288 38.80 -2.24 5.21
N GLY A 289 38.54 -3.05 4.19
CA GLY A 289 38.64 -4.51 4.27
C GLY A 289 37.53 -5.16 5.11
N TYR A 290 36.37 -4.51 5.27
CA TYR A 290 35.23 -5.04 6.04
C TYR A 290 34.25 -5.87 5.18
N TYR A 291 34.58 -6.13 3.93
CA TYR A 291 33.66 -6.74 2.96
C TYR A 291 33.55 -8.27 3.12
N HIS A 292 32.46 -8.80 2.59
CA HIS A 292 32.24 -10.21 2.31
C HIS A 292 32.11 -10.45 0.80
N GLY A 293 32.39 -11.67 0.36
CA GLY A 293 32.31 -12.08 -1.06
C GLY A 293 33.65 -12.07 -1.79
N GLY A 294 33.64 -12.51 -3.05
CA GLY A 294 34.82 -12.57 -3.94
C GLY A 294 34.92 -11.39 -4.92
N ASN A 295 35.90 -11.44 -5.82
CA ASN A 295 36.16 -10.43 -6.87
C ASN A 295 36.41 -9.00 -6.35
N ILE A 296 37.36 -8.87 -5.44
CA ILE A 296 37.64 -7.61 -4.74
C ILE A 296 38.28 -6.57 -5.63
N SER A 297 39.12 -7.01 -6.58
CA SER A 297 39.63 -6.16 -7.66
C SER A 297 38.47 -5.51 -8.42
N GLY A 298 37.48 -6.29 -8.86
CA GLY A 298 36.30 -5.79 -9.56
C GLY A 298 35.50 -4.78 -8.73
N TRP A 299 35.27 -5.06 -7.44
CA TRP A 299 34.56 -4.13 -6.56
C TRP A 299 35.33 -2.83 -6.29
N LYS A 300 36.65 -2.91 -6.07
CA LYS A 300 37.51 -1.72 -5.91
C LYS A 300 37.44 -0.82 -7.15
N THR A 301 37.51 -1.41 -8.34
CA THR A 301 37.41 -0.68 -9.61
C THR A 301 36.02 -0.08 -9.80
N LEU A 302 34.96 -0.86 -9.60
CA LEU A 302 33.58 -0.40 -9.80
C LEU A 302 33.20 0.73 -8.84
N LEU A 303 33.67 0.68 -7.59
CA LEU A 303 33.31 1.63 -6.54
C LEU A 303 34.30 2.81 -6.43
N ALA A 304 35.41 2.81 -7.19
CA ALA A 304 36.42 3.87 -7.17
C ALA A 304 35.85 5.31 -7.28
N PRO A 305 34.81 5.60 -8.09
CA PRO A 305 34.25 6.94 -8.23
C PRO A 305 33.58 7.50 -6.96
N TYR A 306 33.09 6.66 -6.04
CA TYR A 306 32.25 7.08 -4.91
C TYR A 306 33.07 7.47 -3.67
N LYS A 307 34.09 8.31 -3.85
CA LYS A 307 34.95 8.80 -2.75
C LYS A 307 34.12 9.58 -1.72
N LEU A 308 34.53 9.53 -0.45
CA LEU A 308 33.81 10.21 0.64
C LEU A 308 33.62 11.71 0.40
N SER A 309 34.63 12.42 -0.11
CA SER A 309 34.55 13.86 -0.41
C SER A 309 33.52 14.17 -1.50
N ALA A 310 33.51 13.41 -2.59
CA ALA A 310 32.54 13.56 -3.67
C ALA A 310 31.12 13.21 -3.22
N ALA A 311 30.96 12.10 -2.48
CA ALA A 311 29.68 11.68 -1.94
C ALA A 311 29.13 12.70 -0.93
N SER A 312 29.99 13.27 -0.07
CA SER A 312 29.59 14.30 0.89
C SER A 312 29.03 15.54 0.18
N LYS A 313 29.73 16.04 -0.85
CA LYS A 313 29.23 17.16 -1.67
C LYS A 313 27.90 16.84 -2.36
N ALA A 314 27.72 15.61 -2.85
CA ALA A 314 26.50 15.20 -3.54
C ALA A 314 25.30 15.03 -2.60
N THR A 315 25.54 14.58 -1.36
CA THR A 315 24.50 14.12 -0.42
C THR A 315 24.23 15.09 0.73
N ASP A 316 25.13 16.04 0.97
CA ASP A 316 25.23 16.86 2.19
C ASP A 316 25.40 16.04 3.48
N VAL A 317 25.87 14.80 3.38
CA VAL A 317 26.21 13.97 4.54
C VAL A 317 27.70 14.09 4.82
N ALA A 318 28.07 14.39 6.06
CA ALA A 318 29.47 14.55 6.46
C ALA A 318 30.28 13.23 6.22
N PRO A 319 31.52 13.30 5.69
CA PRO A 319 32.36 12.11 5.44
C PRO A 319 32.49 11.18 6.66
N GLU A 320 32.56 11.75 7.86
CA GLU A 320 32.68 11.05 9.13
C GLU A 320 31.42 10.23 9.42
N THR A 321 30.24 10.78 9.11
CA THR A 321 28.98 10.05 9.24
C THR A 321 28.92 8.88 8.27
N ILE A 322 29.32 9.08 7.02
CA ILE A 322 29.38 7.99 6.01
C ILE A 322 30.32 6.88 6.50
N SER A 323 31.51 7.25 6.97
CA SER A 323 32.51 6.31 7.48
C SER A 323 32.03 5.57 8.73
N HIS A 324 31.35 6.26 9.65
CA HIS A 324 30.77 5.65 10.84
C HIS A 324 29.68 4.64 10.50
N ILE A 325 28.78 4.98 9.57
CA ILE A 325 27.74 4.06 9.11
C ILE A 325 28.36 2.82 8.46
N ALA A 326 29.35 3.00 7.59
CA ALA A 326 30.05 1.88 6.93
C ALA A 326 30.70 0.92 7.95
N ARG A 327 31.39 1.48 8.95
CA ARG A 327 32.01 0.72 10.04
C ARG A 327 30.98 -0.03 10.88
N ASP A 328 29.95 0.66 11.37
CA ASP A 328 28.94 0.07 12.25
C ASP A 328 28.15 -1.02 11.52
N LEU A 329 27.77 -0.78 10.26
CA LEU A 329 27.06 -1.73 9.41
C LEU A 329 27.86 -3.01 9.25
N ALA A 330 29.14 -2.91 8.89
CA ALA A 330 29.97 -4.09 8.61
C ALA A 330 30.43 -4.83 9.88
N LYS A 331 30.62 -4.12 11.00
CA LYS A 331 31.07 -4.74 12.27
C LYS A 331 29.95 -5.28 13.15
N THR A 332 28.70 -4.90 12.90
CA THR A 332 27.55 -5.31 13.75
C THR A 332 26.72 -6.38 13.05
N THR A 333 26.92 -7.66 13.39
CA THR A 333 26.20 -8.77 12.75
C THR A 333 25.18 -9.45 13.71
N PRO A 334 24.00 -9.85 13.20
CA PRO A 334 23.47 -9.60 11.85
C PRO A 334 23.17 -8.12 11.57
N SER A 335 23.38 -7.70 10.32
CA SER A 335 23.02 -6.37 9.83
C SER A 335 22.04 -6.48 8.66
N LEU A 336 21.34 -5.40 8.35
CA LEU A 336 20.42 -5.34 7.22
C LEU A 336 20.41 -3.96 6.60
N VAL A 337 20.36 -3.91 5.26
CA VAL A 337 20.09 -2.69 4.50
C VAL A 337 18.76 -2.82 3.76
N ILE A 338 17.90 -1.82 3.85
CA ILE A 338 16.62 -1.79 3.11
C ILE A 338 16.49 -0.48 2.32
N GLY A 339 15.82 -0.55 1.17
CA GLY A 339 15.55 0.60 0.29
C GLY A 339 14.08 0.64 -0.05
N GLY A 340 13.40 1.75 0.24
CA GLY A 340 11.94 1.82 0.11
C GLY A 340 11.42 2.78 -0.94
N ASP A 341 10.14 3.13 -0.83
CA ASP A 341 9.41 3.88 -1.86
C ASP A 341 10.04 5.24 -2.15
N SER A 342 10.52 5.95 -1.13
CA SER A 342 11.16 7.26 -1.35
C SER A 342 12.43 7.14 -2.19
N LEU A 343 13.23 6.07 -2.01
CA LEU A 343 14.41 5.78 -2.83
C LEU A 343 14.01 5.34 -4.25
N SER A 344 12.95 4.55 -4.36
CA SER A 344 12.45 4.04 -5.64
C SER A 344 11.73 5.09 -6.50
N SER A 345 11.31 6.21 -5.90
CA SER A 345 10.47 7.24 -6.53
C SER A 345 11.25 8.28 -7.34
N TYR A 346 12.57 8.16 -7.44
CA TYR A 346 13.40 8.99 -8.31
C TYR A 346 13.54 8.36 -9.70
N ASN A 347 14.00 9.13 -10.69
CA ASN A 347 14.18 8.65 -12.06
C ASN A 347 15.32 7.62 -12.22
N ASP A 348 16.13 7.43 -11.19
CA ASP A 348 17.15 6.39 -11.06
C ASP A 348 16.79 5.36 -9.96
N GLY A 349 15.50 5.18 -9.64
CA GLY A 349 15.05 4.31 -8.55
C GLY A 349 15.60 2.87 -8.60
N ILE A 350 15.78 2.29 -9.80
CA ILE A 350 16.46 0.99 -9.98
C ILE A 350 17.91 1.05 -9.48
N SER A 351 18.63 2.11 -9.82
CA SER A 351 20.02 2.33 -9.39
C SER A 351 20.14 2.40 -7.88
N GLY A 352 19.19 3.08 -7.21
CA GLY A 352 19.10 3.10 -5.75
C GLY A 352 18.93 1.70 -5.15
N GLN A 353 17.99 0.91 -5.67
CA GLN A 353 17.75 -0.46 -5.18
C GLN A 353 18.91 -1.40 -5.46
N VAL A 354 19.58 -1.27 -6.62
CA VAL A 354 20.81 -2.02 -6.92
C VAL A 354 21.94 -1.65 -5.96
N ALA A 355 22.10 -0.36 -5.61
CA ALA A 355 23.09 0.07 -4.63
C ALA A 355 22.84 -0.52 -3.23
N VAL A 356 21.58 -0.59 -2.79
CA VAL A 356 21.17 -1.27 -1.54
C VAL A 356 21.51 -2.76 -1.57
N ASN A 357 21.26 -3.43 -2.69
CA ASN A 357 21.59 -4.86 -2.84
C ASN A 357 23.11 -5.12 -2.87
N ILE A 358 23.90 -4.22 -3.47
CA ILE A 358 25.37 -4.25 -3.41
C ILE A 358 25.84 -4.11 -1.95
N LEU A 359 25.26 -3.18 -1.19
CA LEU A 359 25.58 -3.02 0.24
C LEU A 359 25.28 -4.29 1.04
N ASN A 360 24.09 -4.87 0.88
CA ASN A 360 23.75 -6.14 1.54
C ASN A 360 24.69 -7.26 1.14
N HIS A 361 25.12 -7.33 -0.12
CA HIS A 361 26.09 -8.31 -0.57
C HIS A 361 27.45 -8.14 0.14
N LEU A 362 28.00 -6.93 0.12
CA LEU A 362 29.31 -6.62 0.70
C LEU A 362 29.31 -6.70 2.24
N ALA A 363 28.18 -6.44 2.89
CA ALA A 363 28.00 -6.64 4.33
C ALA A 363 27.69 -8.11 4.71
N GLY A 364 27.55 -9.01 3.73
CA GLY A 364 27.31 -10.43 3.98
C GLY A 364 25.89 -10.76 4.43
N ASN A 365 24.90 -9.93 4.10
CA ASN A 365 23.52 -10.01 4.59
C ASN A 365 22.60 -10.89 3.72
N ILE A 366 22.98 -11.18 2.47
CA ILE A 366 22.12 -11.94 1.54
C ILE A 366 22.08 -13.42 1.92
N GLY A 367 20.88 -13.97 2.01
CA GLY A 367 20.64 -15.37 2.34
C GLY A 367 20.90 -15.70 3.81
N ARG A 368 20.90 -14.71 4.72
CA ARG A 368 21.17 -14.91 6.15
C ARG A 368 20.01 -14.45 7.04
N LYS A 369 19.87 -15.11 8.18
CA LYS A 369 18.97 -14.69 9.27
C LYS A 369 19.42 -13.31 9.80
N GLY A 370 18.48 -12.41 10.03
CA GLY A 370 18.73 -11.02 10.38
C GLY A 370 19.16 -10.14 9.21
N GLY A 371 19.11 -10.65 7.97
CA GLY A 371 19.47 -9.99 6.72
C GLY A 371 18.38 -10.15 5.65
N VAL A 372 18.79 -10.28 4.39
CA VAL A 372 17.86 -10.44 3.24
C VAL A 372 17.62 -11.93 3.00
N VAL A 373 16.40 -12.40 3.25
CA VAL A 373 16.01 -13.80 3.06
C VAL A 373 15.23 -13.92 1.76
N LEU A 374 15.73 -14.74 0.84
CA LEU A 374 15.03 -15.03 -0.41
C LEU A 374 13.84 -15.94 -0.14
N ASN A 375 12.65 -15.53 -0.58
CA ASN A 375 11.45 -16.34 -0.43
C ASN A 375 11.60 -17.67 -1.21
N PRO A 376 10.97 -18.76 -0.74
CA PRO A 376 10.93 -20.02 -1.47
C PRO A 376 10.14 -19.87 -2.78
N GLU A 377 10.14 -20.91 -3.61
CA GLU A 377 9.29 -20.93 -4.81
C GLU A 377 7.82 -20.68 -4.45
N ARG A 378 7.13 -19.93 -5.32
CA ARG A 378 5.73 -19.59 -5.14
C ARG A 378 4.87 -20.85 -5.12
N LEU A 379 3.96 -20.93 -4.15
CA LEU A 379 2.99 -22.03 -4.02
C LEU A 379 2.09 -22.13 -5.25
N LEU A 380 1.52 -21.00 -5.64
CA LEU A 380 0.82 -20.87 -6.91
C LEU A 380 1.84 -20.50 -7.99
N LYS A 381 2.15 -21.46 -8.85
CA LYS A 381 2.82 -21.21 -10.13
C LYS A 381 1.81 -20.50 -11.03
N ALA A 382 1.68 -19.18 -10.89
CA ALA A 382 0.97 -18.38 -11.87
C ALA A 382 1.65 -18.58 -13.24
N GLY A 383 0.89 -18.51 -14.34
CA GLY A 383 1.49 -18.46 -15.67
C GLY A 383 2.57 -17.38 -15.72
N ARG A 384 3.54 -17.52 -16.65
CA ARG A 384 4.66 -16.57 -16.81
C ARG A 384 4.13 -15.14 -16.68
N ARG A 385 4.44 -14.46 -15.56
CA ARG A 385 3.97 -13.08 -15.31
C ARG A 385 4.34 -12.27 -16.55
N ALA A 386 3.41 -11.47 -17.06
CA ALA A 386 3.75 -10.54 -18.12
C ALA A 386 5.00 -9.75 -17.66
N ALA A 387 6.06 -9.80 -18.46
CA ALA A 387 7.31 -9.14 -18.10
C ALA A 387 7.04 -7.68 -17.71
N LEU A 388 7.75 -7.12 -16.74
CA LEU A 388 7.51 -5.75 -16.24
C LEU A 388 7.41 -4.72 -17.38
N LYS A 389 8.20 -4.89 -18.45
CA LYS A 389 8.13 -4.09 -19.68
C LYS A 389 6.75 -4.05 -20.35
N ASN A 390 5.93 -5.08 -20.19
CA ASN A 390 4.57 -5.18 -20.71
C ASN A 390 3.53 -4.57 -19.76
N GLN A 391 3.92 -4.17 -18.54
CA GLN A 391 3.04 -3.65 -17.48
C GLN A 391 3.12 -2.12 -17.36
N LYS A 392 3.52 -1.45 -18.43
CA LYS A 392 3.70 0.01 -18.51
C LYS A 392 2.40 0.71 -18.90
N MET A 393 2.07 1.78 -18.20
CA MET A 393 0.89 2.59 -18.50
C MET A 393 1.07 3.40 -19.79
N SER A 394 2.31 3.76 -20.15
CA SER A 394 2.57 4.48 -21.40
C SER A 394 2.05 3.70 -22.62
N ARG A 395 2.14 2.36 -22.61
CA ARG A 395 1.63 1.50 -23.71
C ARG A 395 0.15 1.70 -23.95
N PHE A 396 -0.65 1.78 -22.88
CA PHE A 396 -2.08 2.01 -22.99
C PHE A 396 -2.36 3.44 -23.45
N ILE A 397 -1.66 4.43 -22.88
CA ILE A 397 -1.81 5.84 -23.25
C ILE A 397 -1.53 6.04 -24.74
N ASP A 398 -0.44 5.49 -25.24
CA ASP A 398 -0.04 5.55 -26.65
C ASP A 398 -1.08 4.85 -27.54
N ALA A 399 -1.54 3.66 -27.15
CA ALA A 399 -2.53 2.90 -27.90
C ALA A 399 -3.89 3.61 -27.98
N ALA A 400 -4.37 4.15 -26.87
CA ALA A 400 -5.63 4.88 -26.83
C ALA A 400 -5.54 6.22 -27.55
N SER A 401 -4.41 6.92 -27.46
CA SER A 401 -4.17 8.16 -28.22
C SER A 401 -4.07 7.90 -29.72
N GLY A 402 -3.52 6.76 -30.12
CA GLY A 402 -3.42 6.32 -31.52
C GLY A 402 -4.66 5.59 -32.07
N GLY A 403 -5.74 5.45 -31.29
CA GLY A 403 -6.97 4.77 -31.72
C GLY A 403 -6.90 3.24 -31.79
N SER A 404 -5.83 2.62 -31.28
CA SER A 404 -5.66 1.16 -31.22
C SER A 404 -6.17 0.52 -29.92
N ALA A 405 -6.72 1.32 -28.99
CA ALA A 405 -7.54 0.83 -27.88
C ALA A 405 -9.02 1.10 -28.16
N LYS A 406 -9.78 0.05 -28.51
CA LYS A 406 -11.21 0.16 -28.85
C LYS A 406 -12.14 -0.13 -27.67
N ALA A 407 -11.70 -0.99 -26.76
CA ALA A 407 -12.42 -1.31 -25.53
C ALA A 407 -11.47 -1.34 -24.33
N LEU A 408 -11.94 -0.87 -23.18
CA LEU A 408 -11.21 -0.88 -21.91
C LEU A 408 -12.07 -1.47 -20.80
N ILE A 409 -11.51 -2.41 -20.04
CA ILE A 409 -12.04 -2.84 -18.75
C ILE A 409 -11.16 -2.26 -17.65
N ILE A 410 -11.75 -1.52 -16.71
CA ILE A 410 -11.09 -1.00 -15.50
C ILE A 410 -11.55 -1.84 -14.31
N ASP A 411 -10.64 -2.60 -13.69
CA ASP A 411 -10.95 -3.50 -12.57
C ASP A 411 -10.30 -3.01 -11.28
N ASN A 412 -11.10 -2.37 -10.42
CA ASN A 412 -10.74 -1.96 -9.06
C ASN A 412 -9.42 -1.15 -8.96
N THR A 413 -9.21 -0.22 -9.89
CA THR A 413 -8.05 0.68 -9.91
C THR A 413 -8.46 2.05 -10.44
N ASN A 414 -7.76 3.10 -9.99
CA ASN A 414 -8.10 4.48 -10.29
C ASN A 414 -6.91 5.26 -10.90
N PRO A 415 -6.45 4.92 -12.12
CA PRO A 415 -5.34 5.60 -12.77
C PRO A 415 -5.59 7.09 -13.04
N VAL A 416 -6.84 7.52 -13.23
CA VAL A 416 -7.18 8.94 -13.43
C VAL A 416 -6.77 9.79 -12.22
N PHE A 417 -6.97 9.29 -11.00
CA PHE A 417 -6.56 9.98 -9.77
C PHE A 417 -5.08 9.75 -9.43
N THR A 418 -4.59 8.53 -9.61
CA THR A 418 -3.28 8.10 -9.08
C THR A 418 -2.09 8.30 -10.05
N MET A 419 -2.32 8.71 -11.29
CA MET A 419 -1.25 9.06 -12.22
C MET A 419 -1.02 10.57 -12.27
N PRO A 420 0.21 11.03 -12.55
CA PRO A 420 0.45 12.43 -12.83
C PRO A 420 -0.42 12.96 -13.97
N LYS A 421 -1.01 14.15 -13.82
CA LYS A 421 -1.88 14.75 -14.85
C LYS A 421 -1.17 14.92 -16.21
N ALA A 422 0.14 15.17 -16.17
CA ALA A 422 1.02 15.23 -17.33
C ALA A 422 1.03 13.92 -18.18
N SER A 423 0.61 12.78 -17.61
CA SER A 423 0.47 11.50 -18.34
C SER A 423 -0.65 11.50 -19.37
N LYS A 424 -1.61 12.43 -19.24
CA LYS A 424 -2.82 12.51 -20.07
C LYS A 424 -3.66 11.21 -20.07
N VAL A 425 -3.56 10.39 -19.03
CA VAL A 425 -4.31 9.12 -18.95
C VAL A 425 -5.83 9.32 -19.01
N GLU A 426 -6.35 10.40 -18.42
CA GLU A 426 -7.78 10.72 -18.51
C GLU A 426 -8.19 10.95 -19.97
N GLN A 427 -7.42 11.75 -20.72
CA GLN A 427 -7.67 12.00 -22.13
C GLN A 427 -7.53 10.72 -22.97
N ALA A 428 -6.55 9.87 -22.65
CA ALA A 428 -6.40 8.57 -23.29
C ALA A 428 -7.67 7.71 -23.10
N ILE A 429 -8.22 7.64 -21.88
CA ILE A 429 -9.47 6.91 -21.62
C ILE A 429 -10.66 7.55 -22.35
N ARG A 430 -10.72 8.89 -22.48
CA ARG A 430 -11.76 9.58 -23.27
C ARG A 430 -11.79 9.16 -24.73
N ASN A 431 -10.62 8.84 -25.30
CA ASN A 431 -10.48 8.39 -26.68
C ASN A 431 -10.92 6.93 -26.89
N VAL A 432 -11.10 6.14 -25.82
CA VAL A 432 -11.54 4.75 -25.94
C VAL A 432 -13.06 4.71 -26.21
N PRO A 433 -13.51 4.10 -27.32
CA PRO A 433 -14.92 4.03 -27.70
C PRO A 433 -15.83 3.39 -26.64
N PHE A 434 -15.38 2.31 -26.00
CA PHE A 434 -16.16 1.60 -24.97
C PHE A 434 -15.34 1.34 -23.71
N VAL A 435 -15.88 1.74 -22.56
CA VAL A 435 -15.24 1.52 -21.25
C VAL A 435 -16.22 0.82 -20.31
N ALA A 436 -15.80 -0.30 -19.72
CA ALA A 436 -16.51 -0.97 -18.63
C ALA A 436 -15.68 -0.87 -17.33
N SER A 437 -16.34 -0.76 -16.19
CA SER A 437 -15.66 -0.72 -14.89
C SER A 437 -16.24 -1.74 -13.91
N PHE A 438 -15.36 -2.51 -13.26
CA PHE A 438 -15.71 -3.38 -12.14
C PHE A 438 -15.30 -2.66 -10.85
N ALA A 439 -16.27 -2.09 -10.14
CA ALA A 439 -15.98 -1.15 -9.07
C ALA A 439 -16.98 -1.23 -7.92
N THR A 440 -16.53 -0.86 -6.73
CA THR A 440 -17.38 -0.76 -5.53
C THR A 440 -17.95 0.64 -5.35
N PHE A 441 -17.24 1.66 -5.85
CA PHE A 441 -17.56 3.08 -5.76
C PHE A 441 -17.40 3.74 -7.13
N ILE A 442 -18.07 4.88 -7.34
CA ILE A 442 -17.80 5.72 -8.51
C ILE A 442 -16.62 6.64 -8.16
N ASP A 443 -15.42 6.21 -8.49
CA ASP A 443 -14.22 7.04 -8.47
C ASP A 443 -14.00 7.74 -9.83
N GLU A 444 -12.91 8.50 -9.97
CA GLU A 444 -12.58 9.25 -11.19
C GLU A 444 -12.47 8.36 -12.42
N SER A 445 -11.91 7.16 -12.27
CA SER A 445 -11.74 6.21 -13.38
C SER A 445 -13.05 5.49 -13.69
N SER A 446 -13.82 5.09 -12.68
CA SER A 446 -15.16 4.51 -12.86
C SER A 446 -16.14 5.51 -13.47
N ALA A 447 -16.04 6.80 -13.16
CA ALA A 447 -16.83 7.86 -13.80
C ALA A 447 -16.56 8.00 -15.31
N MET A 448 -15.45 7.41 -15.79
CA MET A 448 -15.16 7.30 -17.21
C MET A 448 -15.83 6.11 -17.89
N ALA A 449 -16.55 5.23 -17.17
CA ALA A 449 -17.14 4.03 -17.76
C ALA A 449 -18.49 4.31 -18.43
N ASP A 450 -18.77 3.57 -19.51
CA ASP A 450 -20.10 3.48 -20.12
C ASP A 450 -21.02 2.54 -19.34
N ILE A 451 -20.45 1.45 -18.81
CA ILE A 451 -21.12 0.47 -17.95
C ILE A 451 -20.29 0.24 -16.69
N ILE A 452 -20.92 0.32 -15.51
CA ILE A 452 -20.31 -0.08 -14.24
C ILE A 452 -21.02 -1.33 -13.72
N LEU A 453 -20.22 -2.36 -13.45
CA LEU A 453 -20.65 -3.64 -12.88
C LEU A 453 -20.19 -3.65 -11.41
N PRO A 454 -21.11 -3.58 -10.44
CA PRO A 454 -20.74 -3.33 -9.06
C PRO A 454 -20.15 -4.58 -8.39
N ALA A 455 -18.94 -4.41 -7.88
CA ALA A 455 -18.16 -5.46 -7.25
C ALA A 455 -18.42 -5.54 -5.74
N ASN A 456 -18.44 -6.76 -5.22
CA ASN A 456 -18.39 -7.06 -3.80
C ASN A 456 -17.15 -6.43 -3.13
N THR A 457 -17.29 -6.08 -1.87
CA THR A 457 -16.12 -5.85 -1.00
C THR A 457 -15.48 -7.18 -0.62
N PHE A 458 -14.24 -7.15 -0.13
CA PHE A 458 -13.54 -8.36 0.31
C PHE A 458 -14.17 -9.07 1.51
N TYR A 459 -15.16 -8.47 2.19
CA TYR A 459 -15.96 -9.13 3.23
C TYR A 459 -17.14 -9.94 2.68
N GLU A 460 -17.50 -9.75 1.41
CA GLU A 460 -18.65 -10.35 0.74
C GLU A 460 -18.22 -11.34 -0.35
N ASP A 461 -16.91 -11.51 -0.57
CA ASP A 461 -16.36 -12.25 -1.70
C ASP A 461 -15.51 -13.45 -1.26
N TRP A 462 -15.58 -14.51 -2.06
CA TRP A 462 -14.64 -15.62 -2.00
C TRP A 462 -13.39 -15.26 -2.78
N GLY A 463 -12.22 -15.54 -2.23
CA GLY A 463 -10.98 -15.35 -2.98
C GLY A 463 -9.78 -15.88 -2.23
N ASP A 464 -8.59 -15.45 -2.63
CA ASP A 464 -7.36 -15.76 -1.93
C ASP A 464 -6.27 -14.72 -2.20
N ASP A 465 -5.22 -14.81 -1.40
CA ASP A 465 -4.01 -14.02 -1.58
C ASP A 465 -2.77 -14.88 -1.32
N PHE A 466 -1.70 -14.58 -2.04
CA PHE A 466 -0.40 -15.20 -1.86
C PHE A 466 0.58 -14.09 -1.52
N THR A 467 0.89 -13.94 -0.23
CA THR A 467 1.55 -12.74 0.31
C THR A 467 2.89 -12.46 -0.38
N GLU A 468 3.07 -11.22 -0.85
CA GLU A 468 4.33 -10.68 -1.37
C GLU A 468 4.55 -9.27 -0.78
N PRO A 469 5.64 -9.01 -0.03
CA PRO A 469 6.72 -9.94 0.29
C PRO A 469 6.25 -11.07 1.20
N GLY A 470 6.78 -12.27 0.96
CA GLY A 470 6.61 -13.38 1.88
C GLY A 470 7.33 -13.10 3.21
N VAL A 471 7.10 -13.97 4.20
CA VAL A 471 7.78 -13.93 5.51
C VAL A 471 8.92 -14.96 5.58
N GLY A 472 9.66 -15.11 4.47
CA GLY A 472 10.71 -16.13 4.29
C GLY A 472 10.16 -17.53 4.00
N LYS A 473 8.83 -17.70 3.93
CA LYS A 473 8.15 -18.97 3.67
C LYS A 473 6.92 -18.77 2.79
N GLY A 474 6.46 -19.84 2.16
CA GLY A 474 5.22 -19.84 1.38
C GLY A 474 4.03 -19.62 2.30
N VAL A 475 3.24 -18.59 2.01
CA VAL A 475 1.97 -18.26 2.69
C VAL A 475 0.90 -18.11 1.62
N ALA A 476 -0.15 -18.90 1.73
CA ALA A 476 -1.37 -18.78 0.93
C ALA A 476 -2.55 -18.57 1.87
N THR A 477 -3.36 -17.55 1.63
CA THR A 477 -4.41 -17.12 2.54
C THR A 477 -5.74 -17.17 1.82
N ILE A 478 -6.76 -17.76 2.43
CA ILE A 478 -8.10 -17.85 1.84
C ILE A 478 -8.92 -16.65 2.33
N MET A 479 -9.64 -16.02 1.40
CA MET A 479 -10.55 -14.93 1.68
C MET A 479 -11.97 -15.50 1.72
N GLN A 480 -12.51 -15.61 2.93
CA GLN A 480 -13.89 -16.04 3.14
C GLN A 480 -14.80 -14.81 3.18
N PRO A 481 -16.01 -14.90 2.59
CA PRO A 481 -17.05 -13.91 2.84
C PRO A 481 -17.48 -14.03 4.32
N ALA A 482 -17.36 -12.94 5.06
CA ALA A 482 -17.83 -12.85 6.44
C ALA A 482 -19.32 -12.52 6.52
N VAL A 483 -19.87 -11.90 5.47
CA VAL A 483 -21.29 -11.54 5.35
C VAL A 483 -21.79 -11.81 3.94
N ALA A 484 -23.11 -11.95 3.79
CA ALA A 484 -23.74 -11.90 2.47
C ALA A 484 -23.59 -10.49 1.87
N PRO A 485 -23.64 -10.35 0.53
CA PRO A 485 -23.64 -9.04 -0.12
C PRO A 485 -24.72 -8.11 0.47
N VAL A 486 -24.30 -6.91 0.88
CA VAL A 486 -25.19 -5.89 1.45
C VAL A 486 -26.09 -5.28 0.37
N PHE A 487 -25.58 -5.18 -0.86
CA PHE A 487 -26.28 -4.66 -2.02
C PHE A 487 -26.35 -5.72 -3.14
N LYS A 488 -26.98 -5.39 -4.28
CA LYS A 488 -27.10 -6.28 -5.44
C LYS A 488 -25.79 -6.32 -6.25
N THR A 489 -24.68 -6.59 -5.58
CA THR A 489 -23.33 -6.69 -6.15
C THR A 489 -22.95 -8.14 -6.43
N LYS A 490 -21.89 -8.35 -7.23
CA LYS A 490 -21.34 -9.68 -7.51
C LYS A 490 -19.85 -9.75 -7.19
N ALA A 491 -19.36 -10.96 -6.93
CA ALA A 491 -17.94 -11.26 -6.86
C ALA A 491 -17.25 -10.87 -8.17
N ARG A 492 -16.03 -10.31 -8.10
CA ARG A 492 -15.33 -9.89 -9.34
C ARG A 492 -15.05 -11.05 -10.27
N GLY A 493 -14.68 -12.21 -9.72
CA GLY A 493 -14.49 -13.42 -10.51
C GLY A 493 -15.77 -13.92 -11.18
N ASP A 494 -16.93 -13.74 -10.55
CA ASP A 494 -18.23 -14.10 -11.15
C ASP A 494 -18.57 -13.17 -12.32
N ILE A 495 -18.25 -11.87 -12.23
CA ILE A 495 -18.44 -10.92 -13.33
C ILE A 495 -17.66 -11.37 -14.57
N TYR A 496 -16.38 -11.75 -14.43
CA TYR A 496 -15.60 -12.30 -15.55
C TYR A 496 -16.22 -13.56 -16.16
N ILE A 497 -16.66 -14.50 -15.32
CA ILE A 497 -17.29 -15.76 -15.76
C ILE A 497 -18.61 -15.49 -16.48
N GLU A 498 -19.43 -14.57 -16.00
CA GLU A 498 -20.73 -14.25 -16.59
C GLU A 498 -20.59 -13.49 -17.92
N VAL A 499 -19.66 -12.51 -18.00
CA VAL A 499 -19.34 -11.85 -19.28
C VAL A 499 -18.82 -12.87 -20.30
N ALA A 500 -17.93 -13.78 -19.87
CA ALA A 500 -17.42 -14.84 -20.73
C ALA A 500 -18.55 -15.76 -21.24
N LYS A 501 -19.46 -16.15 -20.34
CA LYS A 501 -20.62 -16.98 -20.68
C LYS A 501 -21.55 -16.29 -21.68
N ALA A 502 -21.86 -15.00 -21.46
CA ALA A 502 -22.72 -14.22 -22.35
C ALA A 502 -22.06 -13.94 -23.72
N HIS A 503 -20.74 -13.78 -23.76
CA HIS A 503 -19.98 -13.62 -25.00
C HIS A 503 -20.03 -14.89 -25.88
N GLY A 504 -19.99 -16.08 -25.25
CA GLY A 504 -19.97 -17.35 -25.96
C GLY A 504 -18.61 -17.72 -26.57
N GLY A 505 -18.60 -18.78 -27.37
CA GLY A 505 -17.42 -19.28 -28.08
C GLY A 505 -16.27 -19.70 -27.16
N LYS A 506 -15.03 -19.55 -27.65
CA LYS A 506 -13.79 -19.94 -26.95
C LYS A 506 -13.68 -19.32 -25.55
N LEU A 507 -14.16 -18.10 -25.38
CA LEU A 507 -14.13 -17.41 -24.09
C LEU A 507 -15.03 -18.10 -23.06
N ALA A 508 -16.27 -18.43 -23.43
CA ALA A 508 -17.19 -19.18 -22.58
C ALA A 508 -16.66 -20.58 -22.24
N ASP A 509 -16.10 -21.29 -23.24
CA ASP A 509 -15.56 -22.65 -23.05
C ASP A 509 -14.41 -22.67 -22.04
N LYS A 510 -13.52 -21.67 -22.10
CA LYS A 510 -12.36 -21.58 -21.21
C LYS A 510 -12.72 -21.19 -19.79
N LEU A 511 -13.71 -20.32 -19.60
CA LEU A 511 -14.14 -19.84 -18.28
C LEU A 511 -15.40 -20.55 -17.75
N ASN A 512 -15.75 -21.72 -18.29
CA ASN A 512 -16.88 -22.52 -17.81
C ASN A 512 -16.58 -23.14 -16.43
N HIS A 513 -16.74 -22.34 -15.38
CA HIS A 513 -16.46 -22.70 -13.99
C HIS A 513 -17.69 -22.63 -13.07
N GLY A 514 -18.82 -22.15 -13.59
CA GLY A 514 -20.03 -21.90 -12.83
C GLY A 514 -19.92 -20.62 -12.02
N THR A 515 -19.21 -20.67 -10.89
CA THR A 515 -18.92 -19.50 -10.04
C THR A 515 -17.45 -19.46 -9.67
N PHE A 516 -16.98 -18.29 -9.24
CA PHE A 516 -15.63 -18.08 -8.76
C PHE A 516 -15.33 -18.91 -7.52
N ALA A 517 -16.28 -19.07 -6.59
CA ALA A 517 -16.12 -19.96 -5.45
C ALA A 517 -15.86 -21.42 -5.86
N LYS A 518 -16.55 -21.92 -6.92
CA LYS A 518 -16.30 -23.26 -7.48
C LYS A 518 -14.93 -23.34 -8.17
N TYR A 519 -14.56 -22.31 -8.94
CA TYR A 519 -13.23 -22.20 -9.55
C TYR A 519 -12.13 -22.25 -8.48
N LEU A 520 -12.31 -21.49 -7.40
CA LEU A 520 -11.39 -21.39 -6.27
C LEU A 520 -11.24 -22.75 -5.59
N ASN A 521 -12.33 -23.41 -5.19
CA ASN A 521 -12.28 -24.72 -4.55
C ASN A 521 -11.57 -25.77 -5.43
N LYS A 522 -11.90 -25.83 -6.73
CA LYS A 522 -11.25 -26.73 -7.70
C LYS A 522 -9.76 -26.43 -7.83
N SER A 523 -9.38 -25.15 -7.82
CA SER A 523 -7.99 -24.73 -7.98
C SER A 523 -7.17 -25.01 -6.71
N TRP A 524 -7.74 -24.79 -5.52
CA TRP A 524 -7.14 -25.19 -4.25
C TRP A 524 -6.97 -26.71 -4.12
N LYS A 525 -7.91 -27.50 -4.67
CA LYS A 525 -7.74 -28.97 -4.75
C LYS A 525 -6.53 -29.37 -5.57
N LYS A 526 -6.24 -28.66 -6.67
CA LYS A 526 -5.02 -28.86 -7.47
C LYS A 526 -3.78 -28.41 -6.70
N LEU A 527 -3.84 -27.22 -6.09
CA LEU A 527 -2.74 -26.66 -5.30
C LEU A 527 -2.33 -27.59 -4.16
N TYR A 528 -3.31 -28.13 -3.42
CA TYR A 528 -3.10 -29.09 -2.35
C TYR A 528 -2.39 -30.35 -2.86
N LYS A 529 -2.88 -30.94 -3.97
CA LYS A 529 -2.27 -32.13 -4.57
C LYS A 529 -0.81 -31.91 -4.97
N SER A 530 -0.50 -30.75 -5.57
CA SER A 530 0.86 -30.41 -6.02
C SER A 530 1.81 -30.05 -4.88
N ASN A 531 1.31 -29.75 -3.69
CA ASN A 531 2.12 -29.28 -2.56
C ASN A 531 1.93 -30.13 -1.28
N LYS A 532 1.48 -31.40 -1.40
CA LYS A 532 1.21 -32.28 -0.25
C LYS A 532 2.35 -32.36 0.77
N ALA A 533 3.61 -32.26 0.33
CA ALA A 533 4.78 -32.27 1.19
C ALA A 533 4.81 -31.12 2.22
N MET A 534 4.13 -30.00 1.97
CA MET A 534 4.00 -28.92 2.95
C MET A 534 2.99 -29.21 4.05
N ALA A 535 2.07 -30.14 3.82
CA ALA A 535 1.00 -30.42 4.77
C ALA A 535 1.47 -31.33 5.92
N ASN A 536 2.58 -32.08 5.77
CA ASN A 536 3.01 -33.13 6.71
C ASN A 536 1.84 -34.02 7.17
N SER A 537 0.81 -34.21 6.33
CA SER A 537 -0.47 -34.76 6.79
C SER A 537 -1.11 -35.66 5.74
N ALA A 538 -1.62 -36.81 6.19
CA ALA A 538 -2.46 -37.72 5.42
C ALA A 538 -3.92 -37.23 5.25
N LEU A 539 -4.19 -35.91 5.36
CA LEU A 539 -5.55 -35.37 5.34
C LEU A 539 -6.24 -35.59 3.99
N THR A 540 -7.55 -35.84 4.05
CA THR A 540 -8.39 -35.72 2.87
C THR A 540 -8.45 -34.24 2.42
N PHE A 541 -8.85 -33.99 1.17
CA PHE A 541 -9.02 -32.60 0.73
C PHE A 541 -10.09 -31.86 1.53
N THR A 542 -11.14 -32.57 1.97
CA THR A 542 -12.21 -31.98 2.79
C THR A 542 -11.67 -31.50 4.13
N ASP A 543 -10.89 -32.33 4.83
CA ASP A 543 -10.30 -31.96 6.12
C ASP A 543 -9.28 -30.83 5.96
N PHE A 544 -8.48 -30.88 4.89
CA PHE A 544 -7.57 -29.79 4.52
C PHE A 544 -8.33 -28.48 4.29
N TRP A 545 -9.41 -28.52 3.51
CA TRP A 545 -10.22 -27.35 3.18
C TRP A 545 -10.85 -26.73 4.43
N ASN A 546 -11.42 -27.55 5.32
CA ASN A 546 -11.98 -27.05 6.58
C ASN A 546 -10.91 -26.40 7.46
N ARG A 547 -9.73 -27.01 7.60
CA ARG A 547 -8.60 -26.41 8.34
C ARG A 547 -8.07 -25.15 7.67
N LEU A 548 -8.05 -25.08 6.34
CA LEU A 548 -7.66 -23.89 5.59
C LEU A 548 -8.59 -22.72 5.93
N LEU A 549 -9.90 -22.97 5.93
CA LEU A 549 -10.93 -21.98 6.29
C LEU A 549 -10.82 -21.56 7.76
N GLU A 550 -10.67 -22.51 8.68
CA GLU A 550 -10.54 -22.23 10.12
C GLU A 550 -9.31 -21.37 10.43
N ASN A 551 -8.15 -21.73 9.87
CA ASN A 551 -6.91 -20.99 10.09
C ASN A 551 -6.83 -19.68 9.28
N GLY A 552 -7.68 -19.53 8.26
CA GLY A 552 -7.63 -18.46 7.26
C GLY A 552 -6.55 -18.62 6.20
N GLY A 553 -5.77 -19.70 6.22
CA GLY A 553 -4.69 -19.90 5.26
C GLY A 553 -3.86 -21.15 5.52
N TRP A 554 -2.87 -21.35 4.67
CA TRP A 554 -1.92 -22.46 4.69
C TRP A 554 -0.51 -21.94 4.46
N TRP A 555 0.40 -22.32 5.35
CA TRP A 555 1.78 -21.86 5.32
C TRP A 555 2.74 -22.95 5.80
N ASP A 556 3.97 -22.87 5.32
CA ASP A 556 5.04 -23.77 5.77
C ASP A 556 5.39 -23.49 7.24
N LYS A 557 5.40 -24.54 8.06
CA LYS A 557 5.80 -24.45 9.47
C LYS A 557 7.31 -24.58 9.66
N ARG A 558 8.05 -25.02 8.64
CA ARG A 558 9.50 -25.15 8.69
C ARG A 558 10.17 -23.78 8.70
N THR A 559 11.35 -23.74 9.30
CA THR A 559 12.22 -22.56 9.26
C THR A 559 12.61 -22.28 7.80
N PRO A 560 12.52 -21.02 7.34
CA PRO A 560 13.04 -20.62 6.04
C PRO A 560 14.46 -21.14 5.80
N GLN A 561 14.68 -21.86 4.70
CA GLN A 561 16.01 -22.32 4.33
C GLN A 561 16.79 -21.17 3.70
N ALA A 562 17.96 -20.88 4.25
CA ALA A 562 18.90 -19.90 3.70
C ALA A 562 19.31 -20.29 2.27
N ARG A 563 18.98 -19.46 1.29
CA ARG A 563 19.48 -19.55 -0.08
C ARG A 563 20.53 -18.48 -0.28
N SER A 564 21.79 -18.87 -0.35
CA SER A 564 22.88 -17.94 -0.65
C SER A 564 22.86 -17.55 -2.12
N LYS A 565 22.92 -16.24 -2.38
CA LYS A 565 23.15 -15.66 -3.70
C LYS A 565 24.19 -14.57 -3.56
N SER A 566 25.04 -14.42 -4.58
CA SER A 566 26.00 -13.34 -4.68
C SER A 566 25.57 -12.35 -5.75
N VAL A 567 25.88 -11.08 -5.53
CA VAL A 567 25.74 -10.04 -6.54
C VAL A 567 27.02 -10.01 -7.36
N SER A 568 26.92 -10.02 -8.69
CA SER A 568 28.11 -9.99 -9.56
C SER A 568 28.38 -8.57 -10.08
N VAL A 569 29.65 -8.17 -10.12
CA VAL A 569 30.10 -6.90 -10.70
C VAL A 569 29.58 -6.73 -12.13
N ALA A 570 29.61 -7.80 -12.94
CA ALA A 570 29.15 -7.78 -14.33
C ALA A 570 27.65 -7.47 -14.46
N SER A 571 26.82 -7.99 -13.55
CA SER A 571 25.37 -7.75 -13.57
C SER A 571 25.00 -6.31 -13.20
N VAL A 572 25.77 -5.66 -12.32
CA VAL A 572 25.39 -4.36 -11.74
C VAL A 572 26.10 -3.16 -12.36
N ARG A 573 27.23 -3.34 -13.08
CA ARG A 573 28.07 -2.24 -13.58
C ARG A 573 27.32 -1.17 -14.39
N ASN A 574 26.25 -1.54 -15.09
CA ASN A 574 25.45 -0.64 -15.92
C ASN A 574 24.30 0.05 -15.17
N TYR A 575 24.21 -0.13 -13.86
CA TYR A 575 23.14 0.40 -13.01
C TYR A 575 23.63 1.41 -11.99
N LEU A 576 24.94 1.65 -11.88
CA LEU A 576 25.48 2.58 -10.92
C LEU A 576 25.34 4.03 -11.44
N PRO A 577 24.74 4.95 -10.66
CA PRO A 577 24.48 6.31 -11.10
C PRO A 577 25.76 7.15 -11.06
N LYS A 578 26.01 7.92 -12.11
CA LYS A 578 27.19 8.80 -12.20
C LYS A 578 27.01 10.11 -11.41
N ALA A 579 25.77 10.51 -11.17
CA ALA A 579 25.37 11.72 -10.46
C ALA A 579 24.06 11.45 -9.70
N ALA A 580 23.64 12.39 -8.85
CA ALA A 580 22.35 12.30 -8.17
C ALA A 580 21.20 12.35 -9.20
N ALA A 581 20.02 11.86 -8.80
CA ALA A 581 18.81 11.93 -9.60
C ALA A 581 18.55 13.35 -10.11
N SER A 582 18.06 13.46 -11.33
CA SER A 582 17.72 14.77 -11.90
C SER A 582 16.30 15.18 -11.53
N PHE A 583 16.10 16.49 -11.42
CA PHE A 583 14.82 17.11 -11.10
C PHE A 583 14.41 18.04 -12.24
N GLY A 584 13.15 17.97 -12.67
CA GLY A 584 12.53 18.91 -13.60
C GLY A 584 12.33 20.29 -12.96
N GLY A 585 12.28 21.32 -13.81
CA GLY A 585 12.21 22.74 -13.40
C GLY A 585 13.59 23.35 -13.17
N ASP A 586 13.79 24.57 -13.63
CA ASP A 586 15.05 25.29 -13.38
C ASP A 586 15.12 25.81 -11.93
N LYS A 587 16.30 25.73 -11.31
CA LYS A 587 16.49 26.12 -9.90
C LYS A 587 16.25 27.60 -9.64
N SER A 588 16.43 28.48 -10.63
CA SER A 588 16.17 29.91 -10.46
C SER A 588 14.67 30.21 -10.33
N GLY A 589 13.83 29.50 -11.09
CA GLY A 589 12.37 29.61 -11.01
C GLY A 589 11.74 28.74 -9.91
N TYR A 590 12.30 27.55 -9.66
CA TYR A 590 11.79 26.55 -8.74
C TYR A 590 12.89 26.14 -7.74
N PRO A 591 13.11 26.93 -6.67
CA PRO A 591 14.29 26.77 -5.82
C PRO A 591 14.26 25.53 -4.89
N LEU A 592 13.08 24.93 -4.67
CA LEU A 592 12.88 23.84 -3.70
C LEU A 592 12.70 22.50 -4.42
N ASN A 593 13.13 21.41 -3.82
CA ASN A 593 12.79 20.06 -4.30
C ASN A 593 11.42 19.67 -3.73
N LEU A 594 10.54 19.10 -4.55
CA LEU A 594 9.25 18.56 -4.10
C LEU A 594 9.37 17.05 -3.89
N VAL A 595 8.99 16.60 -2.71
CA VAL A 595 8.85 15.18 -2.35
C VAL A 595 7.38 14.90 -2.03
N VAL A 596 6.80 13.85 -2.60
CA VAL A 596 5.47 13.38 -2.22
C VAL A 596 5.57 12.08 -1.43
N TYR A 597 4.65 11.86 -0.50
CA TYR A 597 4.66 10.66 0.34
C TYR A 597 3.25 10.19 0.69
N PRO A 598 3.01 8.88 0.87
CA PRO A 598 1.74 8.37 1.35
C PRO A 598 1.62 8.48 2.88
N THR A 599 0.41 8.67 3.39
CA THR A 599 0.14 8.63 4.84
C THR A 599 -0.41 7.28 5.28
N THR A 600 -0.34 6.99 6.59
CA THR A 600 -0.95 5.78 7.17
C THR A 600 -2.45 5.69 6.88
N GLY A 601 -3.16 6.83 6.90
CA GLY A 601 -4.60 6.86 6.62
C GLY A 601 -4.91 6.70 5.13
N MET A 602 -4.38 7.61 4.30
CA MET A 602 -4.83 7.77 2.93
C MET A 602 -4.16 6.85 1.92
N TYR A 603 -2.93 6.42 2.20
CA TYR A 603 -2.12 5.60 1.29
C TYR A 603 -2.03 6.21 -0.13
N ASP A 604 -2.75 5.67 -1.11
CA ASP A 604 -2.83 6.15 -2.50
C ASP A 604 -4.15 6.85 -2.83
N GLY A 605 -4.94 7.23 -1.83
CA GLY A 605 -6.27 7.86 -1.96
C GLY A 605 -7.45 6.93 -1.73
N ARG A 606 -7.27 5.61 -1.80
CA ARG A 606 -8.35 4.64 -1.52
C ARG A 606 -8.95 4.76 -0.11
N GLY A 607 -8.23 5.38 0.83
CA GLY A 607 -8.71 5.64 2.18
C GLY A 607 -9.59 6.90 2.30
N ALA A 608 -9.65 7.75 1.28
CA ALA A 608 -10.24 9.09 1.38
C ALA A 608 -11.76 9.06 1.63
N ASN A 609 -12.47 8.04 1.14
CA ASN A 609 -13.91 7.90 1.37
C ASN A 609 -14.26 7.15 2.68
N SER A 610 -13.34 7.14 3.65
CA SER A 610 -13.51 6.51 4.96
C SER A 610 -13.46 7.58 6.06
N PRO A 611 -14.60 7.95 6.68
CA PRO A 611 -14.61 8.97 7.74
C PRO A 611 -13.65 8.70 8.91
N TRP A 612 -13.47 7.43 9.30
CA TRP A 612 -12.51 7.07 10.35
C TRP A 612 -11.07 7.37 9.94
N LEU A 613 -10.73 7.21 8.67
CA LEU A 613 -9.37 7.54 8.18
C LEU A 613 -9.19 9.03 7.93
N GLN A 614 -10.26 9.77 7.61
CA GLN A 614 -10.22 11.23 7.52
C GLN A 614 -10.01 11.90 8.88
N GLU A 615 -10.66 11.36 9.91
CA GLU A 615 -10.52 11.81 11.29
C GLU A 615 -9.30 11.21 12.01
N PHE A 616 -8.66 10.19 11.42
CA PHE A 616 -7.41 9.62 11.93
C PHE A 616 -6.26 10.63 11.77
N PRO A 617 -5.64 11.10 12.88
CA PRO A 617 -4.56 12.08 12.79
C PRO A 617 -3.34 11.48 12.11
N ASP A 618 -2.75 12.23 11.17
CA ASP A 618 -1.46 11.87 10.60
C ASP A 618 -0.42 11.68 11.72
N THR A 619 0.35 10.60 11.62
CA THR A 619 1.21 10.13 12.71
C THR A 619 2.38 11.07 13.01
N MET A 620 2.72 11.98 12.10
CA MET A 620 3.83 12.93 12.25
C MET A 620 3.34 14.36 12.52
N THR A 621 2.25 14.77 11.88
CA THR A 621 1.80 16.18 11.88
C THR A 621 0.53 16.40 12.71
N ALA A 622 -0.16 15.31 13.07
CA ALA A 622 -1.49 15.29 13.68
C ALA A 622 -2.55 16.01 12.84
N VAL A 623 -2.30 16.26 11.55
CA VAL A 623 -3.29 16.82 10.62
C VAL A 623 -4.39 15.79 10.40
N VAL A 624 -5.63 16.28 10.43
CA VAL A 624 -6.84 15.53 10.10
C VAL A 624 -7.59 16.31 9.04
N TRP A 625 -8.26 15.63 8.13
CA TRP A 625 -9.00 16.23 7.02
C TRP A 625 -8.17 17.13 6.08
N GLY A 626 -8.32 16.96 4.76
CA GLY A 626 -7.66 17.82 3.76
C GLY A 626 -6.16 17.55 3.57
N SER A 627 -5.50 18.46 2.85
CA SER A 627 -4.07 18.38 2.46
C SER A 627 -3.25 19.48 3.13
N TRP A 628 -1.93 19.33 3.19
CA TRP A 628 -0.99 20.34 3.69
C TRP A 628 0.35 20.26 2.97
N VAL A 629 1.16 21.32 3.01
CA VAL A 629 2.56 21.28 2.58
C VAL A 629 3.48 21.46 3.76
N GLU A 630 4.41 20.53 3.95
CA GLU A 630 5.46 20.58 4.95
C GLU A 630 6.58 21.51 4.50
N ILE A 631 6.88 22.54 5.29
CA ILE A 631 7.90 23.54 4.99
C ILE A 631 8.86 23.67 6.17
N ASN A 632 10.17 23.61 5.89
CA ASN A 632 11.19 23.83 6.91
C ASN A 632 11.07 25.24 7.54
N PRO A 633 11.25 25.40 8.87
CA PRO A 633 11.17 26.70 9.55
C PRO A 633 12.07 27.79 8.96
N LYS A 634 13.30 27.46 8.53
CA LYS A 634 14.23 28.44 7.92
C LYS A 634 13.69 28.95 6.59
N THR A 635 13.11 28.06 5.79
CA THR A 635 12.53 28.37 4.48
C THR A 635 11.25 29.16 4.64
N ALA A 636 10.39 28.76 5.58
CA ALA A 636 9.17 29.49 5.91
C ALA A 636 9.46 30.92 6.40
N ALA A 637 10.46 31.10 7.27
CA ALA A 637 10.89 32.42 7.72
C ALA A 637 11.40 33.29 6.56
N LYS A 638 12.24 32.73 5.67
CA LYS A 638 12.74 33.43 4.48
C LYS A 638 11.59 33.89 3.55
N LEU A 639 10.56 33.06 3.41
CA LEU A 639 9.39 33.32 2.56
C LEU A 639 8.25 34.05 3.29
N LYS A 640 8.43 34.39 4.58
CA LYS A 640 7.41 35.00 5.45
C LYS A 640 6.08 34.21 5.50
N ILE A 641 6.18 32.88 5.44
CA ILE A 641 5.05 31.95 5.55
C ILE A 641 4.90 31.52 7.01
N LYS A 642 3.67 31.51 7.52
CA LYS A 642 3.32 31.05 8.87
C LYS A 642 2.50 29.75 8.82
N GLU A 643 2.44 29.04 9.94
CA GLU A 643 1.54 27.88 10.13
C GLU A 643 0.11 28.25 9.72
N GLY A 644 -0.50 27.41 8.87
CA GLY A 644 -1.87 27.55 8.39
C GLY A 644 -2.09 28.63 7.33
N ASP A 645 -1.06 29.35 6.89
CA ASP A 645 -1.19 30.21 5.71
C ASP A 645 -1.47 29.33 4.47
N THR A 646 -2.39 29.76 3.61
CA THR A 646 -2.57 29.16 2.29
C THR A 646 -1.39 29.54 1.41
N VAL A 647 -0.78 28.54 0.80
CA VAL A 647 0.33 28.73 -0.14
C VAL A 647 0.01 28.05 -1.45
N SER A 648 0.43 28.69 -2.55
CA SER A 648 0.45 28.07 -3.86
C SER A 648 1.79 27.40 -4.06
N VAL A 649 1.76 26.09 -4.32
CA VAL A 649 2.91 25.28 -4.71
C VAL A 649 2.86 25.16 -6.23
N SER A 650 3.88 25.71 -6.90
CA SER A 650 3.96 25.71 -8.36
C SER A 650 5.14 24.88 -8.83
N THR A 651 4.93 24.09 -9.87
CA THR A 651 5.95 23.34 -10.62
C THR A 651 5.82 23.70 -12.11
N PRO A 652 6.72 23.22 -12.98
CA PRO A 652 6.55 23.39 -14.43
C PRO A 652 5.22 22.85 -14.98
N GLU A 653 4.59 21.89 -14.31
CA GLU A 653 3.38 21.21 -14.80
C GLU A 653 2.08 21.86 -14.32
N GLY A 654 2.16 22.75 -13.33
CA GLY A 654 0.99 23.44 -12.81
C GLY A 654 1.16 23.91 -11.37
N SER A 655 0.04 24.24 -10.74
CA SER A 655 0.03 24.68 -9.34
C SER A 655 -1.17 24.16 -8.58
N ILE A 656 -0.98 23.90 -7.30
CA ILE A 656 -2.05 23.62 -6.34
C ILE A 656 -1.94 24.56 -5.14
N GLU A 657 -3.05 24.75 -4.43
CA GLU A 657 -3.11 25.53 -3.20
C GLU A 657 -3.43 24.62 -2.02
N LEU A 658 -2.71 24.81 -0.93
CA LEU A 658 -2.87 24.03 0.30
C LEU A 658 -2.28 24.79 1.49
N PRO A 659 -2.75 24.52 2.73
CA PRO A 659 -2.21 25.17 3.91
C PRO A 659 -0.77 24.74 4.20
N ALA A 660 0.03 25.68 4.68
CA ALA A 660 1.40 25.45 5.14
C ALA A 660 1.43 24.83 6.54
N HIS A 661 2.19 23.74 6.67
CA HIS A 661 2.59 23.16 7.96
C HIS A 661 4.09 23.35 8.16
N ILE A 662 4.48 24.07 9.21
CA ILE A 662 5.88 24.33 9.55
C ILE A 662 6.45 23.10 10.24
N TYR A 663 7.28 22.37 9.50
CA TYR A 663 7.78 21.05 9.89
C TYR A 663 9.29 21.08 10.04
N ALA A 664 9.80 20.89 11.26
CA ALA A 664 11.24 21.00 11.54
C ALA A 664 12.05 19.81 11.00
N ALA A 665 11.41 18.65 10.82
CA ALA A 665 12.07 17.39 10.44
C ALA A 665 12.07 17.16 8.91
N ILE A 666 12.40 18.22 8.16
CA ILE A 666 12.62 18.21 6.72
C ILE A 666 13.77 19.16 6.36
N ARG A 667 14.46 18.91 5.25
CA ARG A 667 15.56 19.78 4.80
C ARG A 667 15.07 21.19 4.40
N PRO A 668 15.90 22.25 4.56
CA PRO A 668 15.55 23.60 4.10
C PRO A 668 15.33 23.75 2.60
N ASP A 669 16.00 22.94 1.78
CA ASP A 669 15.88 22.96 0.31
C ASP A 669 14.74 22.09 -0.22
N THR A 670 13.88 21.55 0.65
CA THR A 670 12.88 20.54 0.31
C THR A 670 11.53 20.87 0.94
N ILE A 671 10.46 20.62 0.20
CA ILE A 671 9.08 20.63 0.70
C ILE A 671 8.46 19.25 0.48
N ALA A 672 7.48 18.89 1.32
CA ALA A 672 6.79 17.62 1.17
C ALA A 672 5.28 17.77 1.21
N ILE A 673 4.58 16.99 0.38
CA ILE A 673 3.11 16.97 0.32
C ILE A 673 2.62 15.52 0.43
N PRO A 674 1.72 15.21 1.37
CA PRO A 674 1.10 13.89 1.43
C PRO A 674 0.19 13.68 0.22
N ILE A 675 0.16 12.45 -0.30
CA ILE A 675 -0.79 12.05 -1.34
C ILE A 675 -2.07 11.45 -0.73
N GLY A 676 -3.12 11.36 -1.55
CA GLY A 676 -4.35 10.63 -1.24
C GLY A 676 -5.56 11.48 -0.87
N GLN A 677 -5.50 12.79 -1.12
CA GLN A 677 -6.62 13.73 -1.10
C GLN A 677 -6.74 14.41 -2.48
N GLY A 678 -7.75 15.25 -2.67
CA GLY A 678 -8.00 15.95 -3.93
C GLY A 678 -8.77 15.11 -4.95
N HIS A 679 -9.64 14.22 -4.47
CA HIS A 679 -10.54 13.47 -5.34
C HIS A 679 -11.60 14.41 -5.94
N THR A 680 -11.91 14.25 -7.23
CA THR A 680 -13.02 14.95 -7.90
C THR A 680 -14.28 14.08 -7.98
N GLN A 681 -14.14 12.79 -7.70
CA GLN A 681 -15.23 11.83 -7.51
C GLN A 681 -14.97 11.04 -6.22
N TYR A 682 -15.48 9.81 -6.08
CA TYR A 682 -15.21 8.94 -4.93
C TYR A 682 -16.01 9.23 -3.64
N GLY A 683 -17.32 9.45 -3.80
CA GLY A 683 -18.27 9.57 -2.69
C GLY A 683 -18.23 10.92 -1.97
N ARG A 684 -19.16 11.11 -1.03
CA ARG A 684 -19.44 12.41 -0.42
C ARG A 684 -18.34 12.91 0.53
N ILE A 685 -17.48 12.01 1.00
CA ILE A 685 -16.46 12.31 2.01
C ILE A 685 -15.14 12.76 1.35
N ALA A 686 -14.76 12.10 0.24
CA ALA A 686 -13.51 12.35 -0.45
C ALA A 686 -13.60 13.46 -1.50
N LYS A 687 -14.75 13.59 -2.15
CA LYS A 687 -14.95 14.50 -3.27
C LYS A 687 -14.70 15.96 -2.86
N ASP A 688 -13.94 16.65 -3.71
CA ASP A 688 -13.58 18.07 -3.64
C ASP A 688 -12.91 18.46 -2.31
N ARG A 689 -12.21 17.50 -1.68
CA ARG A 689 -11.52 17.71 -0.39
C ARG A 689 -10.00 17.68 -0.54
N GLY A 690 -9.35 18.78 -0.16
CA GLY A 690 -7.91 18.92 -0.25
C GLY A 690 -7.41 18.99 -1.69
N ALA A 691 -6.12 18.79 -1.88
CA ALA A 691 -5.45 18.85 -3.17
C ALA A 691 -4.65 17.59 -3.46
N ASN A 692 -4.62 17.18 -4.73
CA ASN A 692 -3.84 16.06 -5.22
C ASN A 692 -2.50 16.55 -5.78
N PRO A 693 -1.35 16.30 -5.10
CA PRO A 693 -0.06 16.75 -5.60
C PRO A 693 0.36 16.07 -6.90
N LEU A 694 -0.25 14.94 -7.28
CA LEU A 694 0.05 14.26 -8.55
C LEU A 694 -0.34 15.12 -9.76
N GLU A 695 -1.26 16.07 -9.60
CA GLU A 695 -1.65 16.99 -10.68
C GLU A 695 -0.53 17.92 -11.15
N ILE A 696 0.47 18.15 -10.30
CA ILE A 696 1.59 19.07 -10.56
C ILE A 696 2.92 18.32 -10.73
N LEU A 697 2.89 17.00 -10.92
CA LEU A 697 4.08 16.19 -11.17
C LEU A 697 4.28 15.93 -12.67
N PRO A 698 5.53 15.84 -13.15
CA PRO A 698 5.80 15.34 -14.48
C PRO A 698 5.46 13.85 -14.56
N PHE A 699 5.19 13.35 -15.76
CA PHE A 699 5.04 11.92 -16.00
C PHE A 699 6.36 11.32 -16.48
N ILE A 700 7.12 10.73 -15.55
CA ILE A 700 8.35 10.01 -15.84
C ILE A 700 8.16 8.54 -15.44
N GLU A 701 8.12 7.66 -16.44
CA GLU A 701 8.02 6.22 -16.25
C GLU A 701 9.39 5.56 -16.52
N ASP A 702 9.86 4.71 -15.60
CA ASP A 702 11.13 4.01 -15.76
C ASP A 702 11.09 3.07 -16.97
N LYS A 703 12.12 3.16 -17.82
CA LYS A 703 12.18 2.42 -19.09
C LYS A 703 12.25 0.91 -18.94
N LYS A 704 12.70 0.39 -17.80
CA LYS A 704 12.91 -1.05 -17.56
C LYS A 704 11.75 -1.64 -16.75
N SER A 705 11.35 -0.97 -15.67
CA SER A 705 10.35 -1.50 -14.73
C SER A 705 8.93 -1.02 -15.03
N GLY A 706 8.75 0.17 -15.60
CA GLY A 706 7.45 0.82 -15.70
C GLY A 706 6.96 1.46 -14.40
N GLU A 707 7.82 1.68 -13.41
CA GLU A 707 7.46 2.44 -12.20
C GLU A 707 7.46 3.94 -12.49
N ILE A 708 6.53 4.68 -11.88
CA ILE A 708 6.43 6.13 -12.02
C ILE A 708 7.35 6.80 -10.99
N ALA A 709 8.17 7.72 -11.44
CA ALA A 709 9.07 8.49 -10.58
C ALA A 709 8.38 9.74 -10.03
N LEU A 710 7.92 9.68 -8.79
CA LEU A 710 7.13 10.73 -8.14
C LEU A 710 7.95 11.92 -7.61
N ASN A 711 9.21 11.71 -7.25
CA ASN A 711 10.04 12.71 -6.56
C ASN A 711 11.07 13.36 -7.50
N THR A 712 10.61 13.81 -8.67
CA THR A 712 11.50 14.21 -9.78
C THR A 712 11.30 15.65 -10.22
N THR A 713 10.68 16.51 -9.40
CA THR A 713 10.39 17.90 -9.78
C THR A 713 10.77 18.90 -8.71
N ARG A 714 11.13 20.10 -9.16
CA ARG A 714 11.31 21.27 -8.32
C ARG A 714 10.00 22.06 -8.21
N ALA A 715 9.90 22.81 -7.13
CA ALA A 715 8.76 23.67 -6.87
C ALA A 715 9.19 25.06 -6.38
N SER A 716 8.27 26.00 -6.51
CA SER A 716 8.30 27.31 -5.85
C SER A 716 7.07 27.46 -4.96
N LEU A 717 7.19 28.34 -3.97
CA LEU A 717 6.14 28.64 -3.03
C LEU A 717 5.79 30.13 -3.12
N SER A 718 4.50 30.43 -3.18
CA SER A 718 3.99 31.79 -3.01
C SER A 718 2.90 31.84 -1.94
N ARG A 719 2.99 32.83 -1.04
CA ARG A 719 2.00 33.03 0.02
C ARG A 719 0.74 33.68 -0.56
N LYS A 720 -0.43 33.09 -0.30
CA LYS A 720 -1.73 33.60 -0.76
C LYS A 720 -2.55 34.27 0.36
N GLY A 721 -2.17 34.08 1.62
CA GLY A 721 -2.85 34.67 2.78
C GLY A 721 -3.25 33.58 3.76
N ARG A 722 -4.27 33.84 4.60
CA ARG A 722 -4.85 32.83 5.49
C ARG A 722 -6.16 32.33 4.90
N ALA A 723 -6.37 31.02 4.97
CA ALA A 723 -7.68 30.43 4.71
C ALA A 723 -8.73 31.06 5.63
N LYS A 724 -9.98 31.16 5.14
CA LYS A 724 -11.10 31.56 5.99
C LYS A 724 -11.25 30.52 7.10
N LYS A 725 -11.37 30.98 8.35
CA LYS A 725 -11.50 30.09 9.51
C LYS A 725 -12.72 29.17 9.30
N GLY A 726 -12.50 27.86 9.34
CA GLY A 726 -13.55 26.85 9.16
C GLY A 726 -13.87 26.49 7.71
N SER A 727 -13.10 26.96 6.71
CA SER A 727 -13.18 26.40 5.35
C SER A 727 -12.50 25.03 5.29
N ASP A 728 -12.87 24.23 4.28
CA ASP A 728 -12.23 22.93 4.00
C ASP A 728 -10.71 23.06 3.71
N ASP A 729 -10.25 24.26 3.36
CA ASP A 729 -8.83 24.59 3.11
C ASP A 729 -8.04 24.96 4.37
N SER A 730 -8.68 24.96 5.55
CA SER A 730 -8.00 25.28 6.80
C SER A 730 -7.19 24.10 7.33
N LEU A 731 -6.01 24.39 7.90
CA LEU A 731 -5.19 23.37 8.54
C LEU A 731 -5.82 22.92 9.86
N VAL A 732 -6.43 21.73 9.88
CA VAL A 732 -7.02 21.16 11.10
C VAL A 732 -6.09 20.12 11.68
N ARG A 733 -5.80 20.23 12.97
CA ARG A 733 -4.87 19.34 13.69
C ARG A 733 -5.49 18.87 15.00
N ALA A 734 -5.31 17.60 15.31
CA ALA A 734 -5.73 17.03 16.59
C ALA A 734 -4.83 17.49 17.75
N ALA A 735 -3.56 17.81 17.47
CA ALA A 735 -2.61 18.32 18.45
C ALA A 735 -2.45 19.85 18.32
N ALA A 736 -2.58 20.56 19.44
CA ALA A 736 -2.41 22.01 19.49
C ALA A 736 -0.95 22.45 19.55
N ASN A 737 -0.02 21.60 20.00
CA ASN A 737 1.38 21.94 20.18
C ASN A 737 2.31 20.76 19.88
N ASN A 738 3.52 21.07 19.40
CA ASN A 738 4.54 20.11 18.97
C ASN A 738 5.73 20.00 19.93
N PHE A 739 5.77 20.80 21.00
CA PHE A 739 6.91 20.89 21.91
C PHE A 739 6.53 20.53 23.35
N GLU A 740 7.45 19.87 24.05
CA GLU A 740 7.27 19.38 25.41
C GLU A 740 7.61 20.41 26.51
N TYR A 741 8.20 21.57 26.18
CA TYR A 741 8.55 22.67 27.12
C TYR A 741 9.18 22.23 28.46
N GLY A 742 9.98 21.15 28.45
CA GLY A 742 10.65 20.64 29.65
C GLY A 742 9.72 20.00 30.69
N ARG A 743 8.56 19.48 30.28
CA ARG A 743 7.54 18.90 31.18
C ARG A 743 7.72 17.41 31.49
N ASP A 744 8.74 16.76 30.92
CA ASP A 744 9.08 15.35 31.14
C ASP A 744 7.90 14.36 31.00
N TYR A 745 6.97 14.62 30.08
CA TYR A 745 5.95 13.66 29.66
C TYR A 745 6.57 12.38 29.09
N THR A 746 7.71 12.49 28.40
CA THR A 746 8.46 11.34 27.87
C THR A 746 9.93 11.40 28.32
N LYS A 747 10.31 10.53 29.26
CA LYS A 747 11.72 10.40 29.68
C LYS A 747 12.52 9.63 28.62
N ILE A 748 13.54 10.28 28.07
CA ILE A 748 14.46 9.68 27.10
C ILE A 748 15.79 9.39 27.78
N ILE A 749 16.19 8.11 27.79
CA ILE A 749 17.49 7.67 28.31
C ILE A 749 18.27 6.93 27.24
N SER A 750 19.58 7.17 27.18
CA SER A 750 20.45 6.42 26.26
C SER A 750 20.68 5.00 26.76
N PRO A 751 20.89 4.01 25.86
CA PRO A 751 21.20 2.64 26.29
C PRO A 751 22.39 2.54 27.24
N ALA A 752 23.41 3.39 27.06
CA ALA A 752 24.59 3.44 27.92
C ALA A 752 24.28 3.97 29.33
N LYS A 753 23.34 4.91 29.46
CA LYS A 753 22.84 5.37 30.77
C LYS A 753 21.90 4.34 31.39
N PHE A 754 21.00 3.76 30.61
CA PHE A 754 20.07 2.73 31.08
C PHE A 754 20.79 1.50 31.64
N ALA A 755 21.88 1.06 30.99
CA ALA A 755 22.71 -0.05 31.48
C ALA A 755 23.44 0.25 32.81
N LYS A 756 23.49 1.51 33.24
CA LYS A 756 24.08 1.94 34.51
C LYS A 756 23.04 2.12 35.62
N ILE A 757 21.74 2.12 35.29
CA ILE A 757 20.66 2.12 36.28
C ILE A 757 20.60 0.70 36.86
N GLY A 758 20.76 0.58 38.18
CA GLY A 758 20.72 -0.71 38.86
C GLY A 758 19.35 -1.39 38.69
N LYS A 759 19.28 -2.72 38.81
CA LYS A 759 18.01 -3.46 38.69
C LYS A 759 16.95 -3.06 39.73
N GLU A 760 17.35 -2.40 40.82
CA GLU A 760 16.46 -1.94 41.90
C GLU A 760 15.86 -0.55 41.65
N ASP A 761 16.35 0.19 40.64
CA ASP A 761 15.90 1.56 40.28
C ASP A 761 15.04 1.61 38.99
N VAL A 762 14.66 0.45 38.44
CA VAL A 762 13.80 0.28 37.24
C VAL A 762 12.42 -0.16 37.68
#